data_AF-A0A3M7MM33-F1
#
_entry.id   AF-A0A3M7MM33-F1
#
_cell.length_a   1.000
_cell.length_b   1.000
_cell.length_c   1.000
_cell.angle_alpha   90.00
_cell.angle_beta   90.00
_cell.angle_gamma   90.00
#
_symmetry.space_group_name_H-M   'P 1'
#
loop_
_entity.id
_entity.type
_entity.pdbx_description
1 polymer ?
#
loop_
_entity_poly.entity_id
_entity_poly.type
_entity_poly.pdbx_seq_one_letter_code
_entity_poly.pdbx_strand_id
1 'polypeptide(L)'
;MVADTLVYHPAVTHYLRYVATTVGRDKVLRTIQYFSRFYAWYLYRTNQPASAIEPWAKVKGQLGLARKILRVGKWVEHVRAAAEIYDASQKAHNGDKIAQYLQLVRQVGYAGYLFFDALTVPDAIGFKKSEATKQLQARAFRFWFAGLLASALAGVYATYRLQAKAKALDEKEAESKVEGVKIARQAQAVRIQLISDLCDLTVPASALGYADIDDGLVGLAGVDEPRPVTPGVGESNQARTEVFKANIQAYKPAMGSHSVNKTALHPAGVQPGREHTELEEELHTHANIDYDRVAIVANPSVSALYEDALVYESGSAITSSGALTAYSGSKTGRSPSDKRIVKEPNSEKDVWWGPVNKAMTPEVWKINHERAIDYLNTRNRIYVIDGYAGWDERYRINVRVICARAYHALFMRNMLIRPERKDLEHFHPDYTIYNAGTFPANRYTTGMTSATSVAINFAEKEMVILGTEYAGEMKKGIFTVLFYEMPVKHNVLTLHSSANEGEKGDVTVFFGLSGTGKTTLSADPKRKLIGDDEHCWSDRGVFNIEGGCYAKCIGLSAEKEPDIFGAIRFGSVLENVVFNPDTREVDYDDATLTENTRCAYPIEYIQNAKIPCLTENHPSNIILLTCDARGVLPPISKLDTNQTMFHFISGYTSKMAGTEDGVTEPQATFSSCFAQPFLALHPMRYAKMLADKISEHNANAWLLNTGWVGAGASTGGKRCPLKYTRAILDAIHSGELAKAEYEIYPIFNLSVPKQCPNVPDELLNPKKSWTGTASFEDEVKKLGSLFKENFAKYSDEATHEVIKAGPEV
;
A
#
# COMPACT_ATOMS: atom_id res chain seq x y z
N MET A 1 18.79 -34.35 -5.71
CA MET A 1 18.42 -33.46 -6.83
C MET A 1 16.99 -33.65 -7.36
N VAL A 2 16.41 -34.85 -7.48
CA VAL A 2 15.01 -35.00 -7.98
C VAL A 2 13.95 -34.82 -6.88
N ALA A 3 14.27 -35.15 -5.61
CA ALA A 3 13.34 -35.02 -4.50
C ALA A 3 13.09 -33.55 -4.09
N ASP A 4 14.13 -32.70 -4.08
CA ASP A 4 14.00 -31.27 -3.74
C ASP A 4 13.07 -30.54 -4.73
N THR A 5 13.22 -30.78 -6.03
CA THR A 5 12.37 -30.16 -7.06
C THR A 5 10.89 -30.52 -6.89
N LEU A 6 10.60 -31.71 -6.35
CA LEU A 6 9.23 -32.17 -6.10
C LEU A 6 8.67 -31.59 -4.79
N VAL A 7 9.49 -31.51 -3.74
CA VAL A 7 9.10 -30.96 -2.42
C VAL A 7 8.86 -29.46 -2.47
N TYR A 8 9.66 -28.72 -3.25
CA TYR A 8 9.53 -27.27 -3.41
C TYR A 8 8.66 -26.86 -4.61
N HIS A 9 8.01 -27.82 -5.28
CA HIS A 9 7.14 -27.52 -6.41
C HIS A 9 5.95 -26.65 -5.95
N PRO A 10 5.58 -25.57 -6.68
CA PRO A 10 4.48 -24.67 -6.29
C PRO A 10 3.15 -25.38 -6.00
N ALA A 11 2.89 -26.49 -6.69
CA ALA A 11 1.71 -27.34 -6.44
C ALA A 11 1.70 -27.96 -5.02
N VAL A 12 2.86 -28.30 -4.46
CA VAL A 12 2.98 -28.82 -3.10
C VAL A 12 2.70 -27.73 -2.08
N THR A 13 3.23 -26.52 -2.27
CA THR A 13 2.90 -25.37 -1.41
C THR A 13 1.41 -25.02 -1.47
N HIS A 14 0.81 -25.06 -2.67
CA HIS A 14 -0.63 -24.88 -2.83
C HIS A 14 -1.44 -25.96 -2.11
N TYR A 15 -1.04 -27.24 -2.25
CA TYR A 15 -1.65 -28.36 -1.54
C TYR A 15 -1.52 -28.19 -0.02
N LEU A 16 -0.35 -27.81 0.49
CA LEU A 16 -0.10 -27.61 1.92
C LEU A 16 -0.96 -26.49 2.50
N ARG A 17 -1.07 -25.35 1.81
CA ARG A 17 -1.99 -24.25 2.20
C ARG A 17 -3.45 -24.70 2.19
N TYR A 18 -3.83 -25.48 1.18
CA TYR A 18 -5.18 -26.03 1.07
C TYR A 18 -5.51 -26.96 2.24
N VAL A 19 -4.67 -27.98 2.50
CA VAL A 19 -4.88 -28.94 3.61
C VAL A 19 -4.56 -28.37 5.00
N ALA A 20 -4.05 -27.15 5.11
CA ALA A 20 -3.91 -26.47 6.40
C ALA A 20 -5.27 -25.99 6.97
N THR A 21 -6.30 -25.87 6.13
CA THR A 21 -7.64 -25.43 6.55
C THR A 21 -8.57 -26.61 6.83
N THR A 22 -9.48 -26.48 7.80
CA THR A 22 -10.53 -27.50 8.06
C THR A 22 -11.39 -27.78 6.83
N VAL A 23 -11.63 -26.75 6.00
CA VAL A 23 -12.39 -26.86 4.74
C VAL A 23 -11.60 -27.64 3.68
N GLY A 24 -10.32 -27.34 3.49
CA GLY A 24 -9.48 -28.06 2.54
C GLY A 24 -9.25 -29.51 2.96
N ARG A 25 -9.06 -29.79 4.26
CA ARG A 25 -9.03 -31.17 4.78
C ARG A 25 -10.34 -31.91 4.51
N ASP A 26 -11.49 -31.33 4.85
CA ASP A 26 -12.80 -31.95 4.57
C ASP A 26 -12.98 -32.25 3.07
N LYS A 27 -12.55 -31.35 2.18
CA LYS A 27 -12.60 -31.58 0.72
C LYS A 27 -11.65 -32.70 0.26
N VAL A 28 -10.41 -32.76 0.76
CA VAL A 28 -9.50 -33.88 0.43
C VAL A 28 -10.10 -35.22 0.91
N LEU A 29 -10.60 -35.25 2.15
CA LEU A 29 -11.25 -36.44 2.68
C LEU A 29 -12.51 -36.80 1.89
N ARG A 30 -13.26 -35.81 1.38
CA ARG A 30 -14.42 -36.01 0.50
C ARG A 30 -14.01 -36.73 -0.77
N THR A 31 -13.00 -36.22 -1.47
CA THR A 31 -12.51 -36.82 -2.73
C THR A 31 -12.11 -38.28 -2.52
N ILE A 32 -11.33 -38.56 -1.47
CA ILE A 32 -10.89 -39.94 -1.16
C ILE A 32 -12.08 -40.83 -0.78
N GLN A 33 -13.03 -40.32 0.02
CA GLN A 33 -14.22 -41.06 0.42
C GLN A 33 -15.10 -41.45 -0.78
N TYR A 34 -15.38 -40.50 -1.67
CA TYR A 34 -16.25 -40.73 -2.83
C TYR A 34 -15.57 -41.56 -3.92
N PHE A 35 -14.26 -41.39 -4.11
CA PHE A 35 -13.46 -42.31 -4.92
C PHE A 35 -13.52 -43.74 -4.36
N SER A 36 -13.38 -43.91 -3.05
CA SER A 36 -13.48 -45.23 -2.40
C SER A 36 -14.88 -45.84 -2.57
N ARG A 37 -15.94 -45.01 -2.57
CA ARG A 37 -17.31 -45.44 -2.86
C ARG A 37 -17.45 -45.94 -4.29
N PHE A 38 -16.96 -45.19 -5.28
CA PHE A 38 -16.96 -45.58 -6.68
C PHE A 38 -16.17 -46.88 -6.90
N TYR A 39 -14.96 -46.96 -6.34
CA TYR A 39 -14.08 -48.10 -6.58
C TYR A 39 -14.59 -49.39 -5.93
N ALA A 40 -15.17 -49.30 -4.72
CA ALA A 40 -15.85 -50.44 -4.09
C ALA A 40 -17.01 -50.97 -4.93
N TRP A 41 -17.81 -50.06 -5.51
CA TRP A 41 -18.89 -50.42 -6.44
C TRP A 41 -18.35 -51.05 -7.74
N TYR A 42 -17.27 -50.50 -8.30
CA TYR A 42 -16.63 -51.03 -9.52
C TYR A 42 -16.11 -52.46 -9.31
N LEU A 43 -15.46 -52.73 -8.17
CA LEU A 43 -14.98 -54.07 -7.80
C LEU A 43 -16.15 -55.05 -7.62
N TYR A 44 -17.24 -54.61 -7.01
CA TYR A 44 -18.46 -55.42 -6.90
C TYR A 44 -19.06 -55.76 -8.27
N ARG A 45 -19.17 -54.77 -9.18
CA ARG A 45 -19.70 -54.97 -10.54
C ARG A 45 -18.79 -55.82 -11.43
N THR A 46 -17.49 -55.84 -11.15
CA THR A 46 -16.50 -56.68 -11.85
C THR A 46 -16.29 -58.04 -11.16
N ASN A 47 -17.19 -58.41 -10.24
CA ASN A 47 -17.27 -59.72 -9.59
C ASN A 47 -15.99 -60.12 -8.82
N GLN A 48 -15.30 -59.13 -8.25
CA GLN A 48 -14.12 -59.33 -7.41
C GLN A 48 -14.51 -59.90 -6.03
N PRO A 49 -13.60 -60.65 -5.35
CA PRO A 49 -13.91 -61.24 -4.06
C PRO A 49 -14.13 -60.17 -2.97
N ALA A 50 -14.91 -60.52 -1.94
CA ALA A 50 -15.23 -59.61 -0.82
C ALA A 50 -13.98 -59.02 -0.14
N SER A 51 -12.89 -59.79 -0.08
CA SER A 51 -11.59 -59.34 0.44
C SER A 51 -11.00 -58.15 -0.31
N ALA A 52 -11.33 -57.96 -1.60
CA ALA A 52 -10.93 -56.80 -2.39
C ALA A 52 -11.85 -55.59 -2.18
N ILE A 53 -13.12 -55.81 -1.81
CA ILE A 53 -14.15 -54.76 -1.68
C ILE A 53 -14.13 -54.15 -0.26
N GLU A 54 -13.98 -54.98 0.76
CA GLU A 54 -14.06 -54.59 2.18
C GLU A 54 -13.12 -53.45 2.59
N PRO A 55 -11.84 -53.40 2.16
CA PRO A 55 -10.95 -52.30 2.51
C PRO A 55 -11.50 -50.94 2.06
N TRP A 56 -12.02 -50.85 0.83
CA TRP A 56 -12.57 -49.60 0.28
C TRP A 56 -13.90 -49.22 0.93
N ALA A 57 -14.72 -50.20 1.31
CA ALA A 57 -15.92 -49.97 2.12
C ALA A 57 -15.56 -49.41 3.51
N LYS A 58 -14.48 -49.89 4.14
CA LYS A 58 -13.95 -49.36 5.39
C LYS A 58 -13.42 -47.94 5.23
N VAL A 59 -12.65 -47.63 4.19
CA VAL A 59 -12.17 -46.26 3.91
C VAL A 59 -13.35 -45.29 3.70
N LYS A 60 -14.35 -45.66 2.89
CA LYS A 60 -15.60 -44.90 2.71
C LYS A 60 -16.27 -44.58 4.05
N GLY A 61 -16.39 -45.58 4.94
CA GLY A 61 -17.02 -45.42 6.25
C GLY A 61 -16.24 -44.51 7.20
N GLN A 62 -14.94 -44.76 7.36
CA GLN A 62 -14.09 -44.04 8.31
C GLN A 62 -13.87 -42.58 7.89
N LEU A 63 -13.64 -42.31 6.60
CA LEU A 63 -13.52 -40.93 6.11
C LEU A 63 -14.86 -40.20 6.16
N GLY A 64 -15.98 -40.89 5.92
CA GLY A 64 -17.31 -40.32 6.12
C GLY A 64 -17.56 -39.89 7.56
N LEU A 65 -17.11 -40.68 8.54
CA LEU A 65 -17.19 -40.35 9.96
C LEU A 65 -16.28 -39.16 10.32
N ALA A 66 -15.02 -39.19 9.88
CA ALA A 66 -14.06 -38.11 10.12
C ALA A 66 -14.58 -36.76 9.59
N ARG A 67 -15.13 -36.74 8.37
CA ARG A 67 -15.75 -35.55 7.79
C ARG A 67 -16.98 -35.09 8.56
N LYS A 68 -17.82 -36.03 9.03
CA LYS A 68 -18.98 -35.70 9.86
C LYS A 68 -18.54 -34.98 11.14
N ILE A 69 -17.46 -35.42 11.78
CA ILE A 69 -16.87 -34.78 12.96
C ILE A 69 -16.32 -33.38 12.63
N LEU A 70 -15.56 -33.23 11.54
CA LEU A 70 -15.00 -31.93 11.12
C LEU A 70 -16.06 -30.86 10.78
N ARG A 71 -17.32 -31.27 10.59
CA ARG A 71 -18.43 -30.39 10.24
C ARG A 71 -19.33 -30.04 11.43
N VAL A 72 -19.12 -30.61 12.61
CA VAL A 72 -19.88 -30.27 13.82
C VAL A 72 -19.71 -28.78 14.12
N GLY A 73 -20.83 -28.08 14.35
CA GLY A 73 -20.85 -26.64 14.61
C GLY A 73 -20.92 -25.74 13.37
N LYS A 74 -20.62 -26.26 12.16
CA LYS A 74 -20.67 -25.45 10.92
C LYS A 74 -22.05 -24.92 10.56
N TRP A 75 -23.12 -25.48 11.12
CA TRP A 75 -24.47 -24.97 10.88
C TRP A 75 -24.66 -23.51 11.36
N VAL A 76 -23.88 -23.06 12.36
CA VAL A 76 -23.93 -21.68 12.88
C VAL A 76 -23.53 -20.65 11.81
N GLU A 77 -22.49 -20.97 11.02
CA GLU A 77 -22.03 -20.13 9.90
C GLU A 77 -23.15 -19.88 8.89
N HIS A 78 -23.90 -20.94 8.57
CA HIS A 78 -25.03 -20.86 7.63
C HIS A 78 -26.25 -20.16 8.21
N VAL A 79 -26.50 -20.25 9.52
CA VAL A 79 -27.55 -19.47 10.20
C VAL A 79 -27.22 -17.98 10.17
N ARG A 80 -25.97 -17.61 10.48
CA ARG A 80 -25.50 -16.22 10.39
C ARG A 80 -25.62 -15.69 8.96
N ALA A 81 -25.16 -16.44 7.97
CA ALA A 81 -25.27 -16.06 6.56
C ALA A 81 -26.74 -15.88 6.13
N ALA A 82 -27.66 -16.73 6.59
CA ALA A 82 -29.09 -16.58 6.33
C ALA A 82 -29.66 -15.29 6.96
N ALA A 83 -29.27 -14.95 8.19
CA ALA A 83 -29.69 -13.72 8.86
C ALA A 83 -29.18 -12.47 8.14
N GLU A 84 -27.91 -12.46 7.72
CA GLU A 84 -27.32 -11.35 6.96
C GLU A 84 -28.05 -11.12 5.62
N ILE A 85 -28.41 -12.20 4.91
CA ILE A 85 -29.19 -12.12 3.66
C ILE A 85 -30.61 -11.59 3.93
N TYR A 86 -31.23 -12.02 5.02
CA TYR A 86 -32.55 -11.55 5.41
C TYR A 86 -32.54 -10.06 5.77
N ASP A 87 -31.60 -9.61 6.58
CA ASP A 87 -31.47 -8.19 6.97
C ASP A 87 -31.18 -7.30 5.76
N ALA A 88 -30.35 -7.77 4.82
CA ALA A 88 -30.11 -7.08 3.56
C ALA A 88 -31.37 -6.98 2.70
N SER A 89 -32.23 -8.01 2.70
CA SER A 89 -33.49 -8.00 1.96
C SER A 89 -34.51 -7.00 2.53
N GLN A 90 -34.52 -6.79 3.85
CA GLN A 90 -35.41 -5.82 4.51
C GLN A 90 -35.03 -4.36 4.20
N LYS A 91 -33.74 -4.09 3.99
CA LYS A 91 -33.23 -2.74 3.70
C LYS A 91 -33.32 -2.36 2.22
N ALA A 92 -33.53 -3.32 1.33
CA ALA A 92 -33.51 -3.11 -0.12
C ALA A 92 -34.92 -2.86 -0.68
N HIS A 93 -35.30 -1.59 -0.91
CA HIS A 93 -36.60 -1.25 -1.49
C HIS A 93 -36.79 -1.69 -2.97
N ASN A 94 -35.70 -1.91 -3.73
CA ASN A 94 -35.70 -2.28 -5.16
C ASN A 94 -34.74 -3.45 -5.51
N GLY A 95 -34.49 -4.39 -4.57
CA GLY A 95 -33.58 -5.52 -4.79
C GLY A 95 -34.17 -6.68 -5.62
N ASP A 96 -33.30 -7.50 -6.21
CA ASP A 96 -33.68 -8.76 -6.87
C ASP A 96 -34.12 -9.79 -5.83
N LYS A 97 -35.43 -9.80 -5.56
CA LYS A 97 -36.05 -10.66 -4.54
C LYS A 97 -35.90 -12.15 -4.86
N ILE A 98 -35.87 -12.53 -6.14
CA ILE A 98 -35.78 -13.95 -6.55
C ILE A 98 -34.41 -14.50 -6.16
N ALA A 99 -33.33 -13.79 -6.48
CA ALA A 99 -31.99 -14.20 -6.08
C ALA A 99 -31.84 -14.27 -4.55
N GLN A 100 -32.41 -13.30 -3.83
CA GLN A 100 -32.35 -13.24 -2.37
C GLN A 100 -33.09 -14.41 -1.70
N TYR A 101 -34.31 -14.73 -2.14
CA TYR A 101 -35.05 -15.88 -1.61
C TYR A 101 -34.34 -17.21 -1.86
N LEU A 102 -33.81 -17.41 -3.07
CA LEU A 102 -33.08 -18.64 -3.39
C LEU A 102 -31.81 -18.78 -2.56
N GLN A 103 -31.08 -17.68 -2.32
CA GLN A 103 -29.91 -17.67 -1.45
C GLN A 103 -30.27 -17.92 0.02
N LEU A 104 -31.37 -17.35 0.51
CA LEU A 104 -31.86 -17.58 1.87
C LEU A 104 -32.24 -19.05 2.09
N VAL A 105 -33.03 -19.63 1.17
CA VAL A 105 -33.42 -21.06 1.23
C VAL A 105 -32.20 -21.96 1.16
N ARG A 106 -31.18 -21.62 0.35
CA ARG A 106 -29.91 -22.35 0.30
C ARG A 106 -29.23 -22.40 1.66
N GLN A 107 -29.04 -21.25 2.30
CA GLN A 107 -28.34 -21.17 3.59
C GLN A 107 -29.12 -21.87 4.71
N VAL A 108 -30.44 -21.70 4.77
CA VAL A 108 -31.31 -22.41 5.72
C VAL A 108 -31.26 -23.93 5.49
N GLY A 109 -31.25 -24.37 4.22
CA GLY A 109 -31.09 -25.77 3.85
C GLY A 109 -29.75 -26.37 4.32
N TYR A 110 -28.64 -25.65 4.14
CA TYR A 110 -27.33 -26.11 4.61
C TYR A 110 -27.20 -26.10 6.14
N ALA A 111 -27.76 -25.08 6.81
CA ALA A 111 -27.83 -25.03 8.26
C ALA A 111 -28.60 -26.24 8.82
N GLY A 112 -29.80 -26.51 8.27
CA GLY A 112 -30.62 -27.65 8.67
C GLY A 112 -29.92 -28.99 8.43
N TYR A 113 -29.28 -29.17 7.27
CA TYR A 113 -28.51 -30.38 6.97
C TYR A 113 -27.42 -30.62 8.01
N LEU A 114 -26.56 -29.62 8.25
CA LEU A 114 -25.42 -29.75 9.15
C LEU A 114 -25.84 -29.89 10.61
N PHE A 115 -26.95 -29.26 11.02
CA PHE A 115 -27.51 -29.42 12.34
C PHE A 115 -28.00 -30.86 12.59
N PHE A 116 -28.85 -31.38 11.71
CA PHE A 116 -29.38 -32.74 11.86
C PHE A 116 -28.29 -33.81 11.65
N ASP A 117 -27.33 -33.59 10.73
CA ASP A 117 -26.19 -34.50 10.53
C ASP A 117 -25.29 -34.52 11.78
N ALA A 118 -25.06 -33.38 12.45
CA ALA A 118 -24.31 -33.32 13.70
C ALA A 118 -24.98 -34.09 14.85
N LEU A 119 -26.31 -34.08 14.94
CA LEU A 119 -27.05 -34.85 15.95
C LEU A 119 -26.90 -36.37 15.79
N THR A 120 -26.47 -36.86 14.62
CA THR A 120 -26.20 -38.29 14.39
C THR A 120 -24.79 -38.73 14.80
N VAL A 121 -23.89 -37.79 15.13
CA VAL A 121 -22.49 -38.09 15.48
C VAL A 121 -22.37 -39.05 16.68
N PRO A 122 -23.13 -38.89 17.79
CA PRO A 122 -23.03 -39.80 18.93
C PRO A 122 -23.32 -41.27 18.59
N ASP A 123 -24.24 -41.54 17.66
CA ASP A 123 -24.52 -42.90 17.16
C ASP A 123 -23.41 -43.39 16.23
N ALA A 124 -22.95 -42.50 15.35
CA ALA A 124 -21.94 -42.80 14.33
C ALA A 124 -20.55 -43.11 14.92
N ILE A 125 -20.18 -42.48 16.04
CA ILE A 125 -18.94 -42.78 16.79
C ILE A 125 -19.09 -43.96 17.77
N GLY A 126 -20.30 -44.48 17.94
CA GLY A 126 -20.58 -45.59 18.87
C GLY A 126 -20.75 -45.19 20.34
N PHE A 127 -20.87 -43.90 20.65
CA PHE A 127 -21.06 -43.41 22.02
C PHE A 127 -22.46 -43.72 22.59
N LYS A 128 -23.52 -43.52 21.78
CA LYS A 128 -24.89 -43.87 22.16
C LYS A 128 -25.71 -44.24 20.93
N LYS A 129 -26.14 -45.50 20.85
CA LYS A 129 -27.04 -45.95 19.79
C LYS A 129 -28.45 -45.38 19.98
N SER A 130 -29.05 -44.91 18.90
CA SER A 130 -30.36 -44.27 18.91
C SER A 130 -31.16 -44.69 17.68
N GLU A 131 -32.37 -45.19 17.91
CA GLU A 131 -33.31 -45.54 16.83
C GLU A 131 -33.76 -44.30 16.04
N ALA A 132 -33.70 -43.11 16.66
CA ALA A 132 -34.02 -41.84 16.02
C ALA A 132 -32.98 -41.42 14.96
N THR A 133 -31.77 -42.00 14.96
CA THR A 133 -30.68 -41.66 14.03
C THR A 133 -31.11 -41.77 12.56
N LYS A 134 -31.88 -42.81 12.20
CA LYS A 134 -32.38 -42.98 10.82
C LYS A 134 -33.30 -41.84 10.41
N GLN A 135 -34.19 -41.40 11.30
CA GLN A 135 -35.11 -40.29 11.05
C GLN A 135 -34.37 -38.95 10.97
N LEU A 136 -33.39 -38.73 11.85
CA LEU A 136 -32.55 -37.53 11.84
C LEU A 136 -31.72 -37.44 10.55
N GLN A 137 -31.14 -38.55 10.09
CA GLN A 137 -30.38 -38.59 8.84
C GLN A 137 -31.30 -38.33 7.63
N ALA A 138 -32.51 -38.89 7.61
CA ALA A 138 -33.49 -38.59 6.56
C ALA A 138 -33.89 -37.10 6.55
N ARG A 139 -34.06 -36.48 7.72
CA ARG A 139 -34.30 -35.03 7.83
C ARG A 139 -33.11 -34.22 7.31
N ALA A 140 -31.89 -34.59 7.69
CA ALA A 140 -30.66 -33.96 7.20
C ALA A 140 -30.62 -33.98 5.66
N PHE A 141 -30.90 -35.12 5.03
CA PHE A 141 -30.92 -35.23 3.57
C PHE A 141 -32.01 -34.38 2.91
N ARG A 142 -33.20 -34.23 3.53
CA ARG A 142 -34.26 -33.35 3.01
C ARG A 142 -33.83 -31.88 3.00
N PHE A 143 -33.19 -31.43 4.08
CA PHE A 143 -32.64 -30.07 4.15
C PHE A 143 -31.51 -29.85 3.15
N TRP A 144 -30.63 -30.84 2.97
CA TRP A 144 -29.56 -30.76 1.99
C TRP A 144 -30.09 -30.70 0.56
N PHE A 145 -31.08 -31.54 0.24
CA PHE A 145 -31.78 -31.54 -1.04
C PHE A 145 -32.42 -30.17 -1.33
N ALA A 146 -33.17 -29.62 -0.36
CA ALA A 146 -33.80 -28.31 -0.51
C ALA A 146 -32.78 -27.18 -0.73
N GLY A 147 -31.66 -27.20 0.02
CA GLY A 147 -30.61 -26.21 -0.12
C GLY A 147 -29.88 -26.29 -1.47
N LEU A 148 -29.56 -27.50 -1.94
CA LEU A 148 -28.94 -27.71 -3.24
C LEU A 148 -29.88 -27.37 -4.40
N LEU A 149 -31.17 -27.71 -4.30
CA LEU A 149 -32.17 -27.35 -5.31
C LEU A 149 -32.30 -25.83 -5.43
N ALA A 150 -32.34 -25.11 -4.31
CA ALA A 150 -32.34 -23.64 -4.31
C ALA A 150 -31.05 -23.06 -4.90
N SER A 151 -29.89 -23.67 -4.62
CA SER A 151 -28.60 -23.28 -5.20
C SER A 151 -28.56 -23.49 -6.72
N ALA A 152 -29.04 -24.63 -7.21
CA ALA A 152 -29.12 -24.93 -8.63
C ALA A 152 -30.06 -23.96 -9.37
N LEU A 153 -31.25 -23.69 -8.80
CA LEU A 153 -32.19 -22.71 -9.34
C LEU A 153 -31.59 -21.29 -9.35
N ALA A 154 -30.82 -20.91 -8.32
CA ALA A 154 -30.10 -19.65 -8.29
C ALA A 154 -29.02 -19.58 -9.38
N GLY A 155 -28.31 -20.68 -9.64
CA GLY A 155 -27.32 -20.78 -10.71
C GLY A 155 -27.93 -20.60 -12.09
N VAL A 156 -29.09 -21.23 -12.36
CA VAL A 156 -29.85 -21.06 -13.61
C VAL A 156 -30.31 -19.61 -13.76
N TYR A 157 -30.89 -19.03 -12.72
CA TYR A 157 -31.37 -17.65 -12.72
C TYR A 157 -30.23 -16.63 -12.92
N ALA A 158 -29.09 -16.82 -12.26
CA ALA A 158 -27.90 -15.99 -12.42
C ALA A 158 -27.32 -16.10 -13.84
N THR A 159 -27.32 -17.30 -14.43
CA THR A 159 -26.88 -17.53 -15.81
C THR A 159 -27.76 -16.74 -16.79
N TYR A 160 -29.08 -16.80 -16.63
CA TYR A 160 -30.01 -16.02 -17.44
C TYR A 160 -29.76 -14.52 -17.33
N ARG A 161 -29.59 -13.98 -16.11
CA ARG A 161 -29.31 -12.55 -15.89
C ARG A 161 -27.98 -12.11 -16.49
N LEU A 162 -26.93 -12.92 -16.34
CA LEU A 162 -25.61 -12.62 -16.89
C LEU A 162 -25.62 -12.63 -18.42
N GLN A 163 -26.37 -13.56 -19.04
CA GLN A 163 -26.58 -13.56 -20.49
C GLN A 163 -27.38 -12.33 -20.97
N ALA A 164 -28.41 -11.92 -20.23
CA ALA A 164 -29.16 -10.71 -20.54
C ALA A 164 -28.30 -9.44 -20.43
N LYS A 165 -27.43 -9.36 -19.42
CA LYS A 165 -26.45 -8.27 -19.27
C LYS A 165 -25.41 -8.28 -20.38
N ALA A 166 -24.86 -9.44 -20.73
CA ALA A 166 -23.89 -9.58 -21.81
C ALA A 166 -24.45 -9.11 -23.16
N LYS A 167 -25.73 -9.40 -23.45
CA LYS A 167 -26.42 -8.96 -24.67
C LYS A 167 -26.74 -7.46 -24.71
N ALA A 168 -26.69 -6.77 -23.57
CA ALA A 168 -26.99 -5.34 -23.46
C ALA A 168 -25.74 -4.44 -23.56
N LEU A 169 -24.55 -5.03 -23.71
CA LEU A 169 -23.29 -4.28 -23.86
C LEU A 169 -23.11 -3.81 -25.31
N ASP A 170 -22.67 -2.56 -25.48
CA ASP A 170 -22.21 -2.04 -26.77
C ASP A 170 -20.70 -2.23 -26.91
N GLU A 171 -20.28 -3.13 -27.80
CA GLU A 171 -18.87 -3.52 -27.99
C GLU A 171 -17.95 -2.39 -28.50
N LYS A 172 -18.52 -1.23 -28.87
CA LYS A 172 -17.77 -0.06 -29.36
C LYS A 172 -17.21 0.82 -28.23
N GLU A 173 -17.69 0.69 -27.00
CA GLU A 173 -17.19 1.45 -25.85
C GLU A 173 -16.11 0.67 -25.08
N ALA A 174 -15.02 1.36 -24.70
CA ALA A 174 -13.91 0.74 -23.97
C ALA A 174 -14.34 0.21 -22.58
N GLU A 175 -15.26 0.91 -21.90
CA GLU A 175 -15.83 0.48 -20.62
C GLU A 175 -16.65 -0.82 -20.75
N SER A 176 -17.38 -0.99 -21.86
CA SER A 176 -18.17 -2.19 -22.15
C SER A 176 -17.31 -3.45 -22.36
N LYS A 177 -16.06 -3.30 -22.82
CA LYS A 177 -15.11 -4.44 -22.92
C LYS A 177 -14.63 -4.94 -21.56
N VAL A 178 -14.36 -4.04 -20.64
CA VAL A 178 -13.98 -4.39 -19.25
C VAL A 178 -15.15 -5.07 -18.53
N GLU A 179 -16.37 -4.56 -18.72
CA GLU A 179 -17.57 -5.15 -18.16
C GLU A 179 -17.88 -6.53 -18.78
N GLY A 180 -17.62 -6.72 -20.07
CA GLY A 180 -17.70 -8.01 -20.76
C GLY A 180 -16.76 -9.08 -20.15
N VAL A 181 -15.51 -8.73 -19.84
CA VAL A 181 -14.56 -9.66 -19.17
C VAL A 181 -15.02 -10.01 -17.75
N LYS A 182 -15.57 -9.06 -17.00
CA LYS A 182 -16.15 -9.32 -15.67
C LYS A 182 -17.34 -10.26 -15.74
N ILE A 183 -18.25 -10.03 -16.69
CA ILE A 183 -19.43 -10.90 -16.91
C ILE A 183 -18.99 -12.32 -17.31
N ALA A 184 -17.97 -12.46 -18.16
CA ALA A 184 -17.44 -13.77 -18.56
C ALA A 184 -16.85 -14.55 -17.36
N ARG A 185 -16.06 -13.89 -16.50
CA ARG A 185 -15.53 -14.50 -15.27
C ARG A 185 -16.64 -14.90 -14.30
N GLN A 186 -17.64 -14.05 -14.12
CA GLN A 186 -18.81 -14.36 -13.27
C GLN A 186 -19.62 -15.54 -13.82
N ALA A 187 -19.84 -15.59 -15.14
CA ALA A 187 -20.55 -16.69 -15.79
C ALA A 187 -19.81 -18.03 -15.63
N GLN A 188 -18.47 -18.02 -15.72
CA GLN A 188 -17.65 -19.21 -15.49
C GLN A 188 -17.79 -19.72 -14.05
N ALA A 189 -17.73 -18.83 -13.05
CA ALA A 189 -17.90 -19.21 -11.65
C ALA A 189 -19.30 -19.78 -11.36
N VAL A 190 -20.36 -19.16 -11.91
CA VAL A 190 -21.74 -19.64 -11.78
C VAL A 190 -21.92 -21.01 -12.43
N ARG A 191 -21.33 -21.25 -13.60
CA ARG A 191 -21.41 -22.53 -14.31
C ARG A 191 -20.74 -23.67 -13.53
N ILE A 192 -19.54 -23.42 -12.99
CA ILE A 192 -18.82 -24.41 -12.17
C ILE A 192 -19.64 -24.76 -10.92
N GLN A 193 -20.21 -23.76 -10.24
CA GLN A 193 -21.04 -24.00 -9.06
C GLN A 193 -22.33 -24.77 -9.39
N LEU A 194 -23.00 -24.44 -10.51
CA LEU A 194 -24.20 -25.14 -10.97
C LEU A 194 -23.93 -26.61 -11.27
N ILE A 195 -22.84 -26.93 -11.97
CA ILE A 195 -22.45 -28.31 -12.25
C ILE A 195 -22.21 -29.07 -10.94
N SER A 196 -21.46 -28.46 -10.00
CA SER A 196 -21.20 -29.06 -8.69
C SER A 196 -22.49 -29.29 -7.89
N ASP A 197 -23.44 -28.35 -7.91
CA ASP A 197 -24.71 -28.50 -7.20
C ASP A 197 -25.58 -29.61 -7.80
N LEU A 198 -25.57 -29.79 -9.12
CA LEU A 198 -26.27 -30.88 -9.82
C LEU A 198 -25.64 -32.24 -9.51
N CYS A 199 -24.30 -32.32 -9.46
CA CYS A 199 -23.60 -33.53 -9.04
C CYS A 199 -23.89 -33.87 -7.57
N ASP A 200 -23.87 -32.88 -6.68
CA ASP A 200 -24.17 -33.07 -5.26
C ASP A 200 -25.62 -33.48 -5.00
N LEU A 201 -26.58 -33.05 -5.82
CA LEU A 201 -28.00 -33.41 -5.72
C LEU A 201 -28.25 -34.92 -5.85
N THR A 202 -27.39 -35.64 -6.57
CA THR A 202 -27.49 -37.10 -6.72
C THR A 202 -27.43 -37.83 -5.37
N VAL A 203 -26.70 -37.28 -4.40
CA VAL A 203 -26.48 -37.91 -3.09
C VAL A 203 -27.75 -37.92 -2.23
N PRO A 204 -28.39 -36.78 -1.88
CA PRO A 204 -29.63 -36.80 -1.13
C PRO A 204 -30.80 -37.34 -1.95
N ALA A 205 -30.82 -37.20 -3.29
CA ALA A 205 -31.89 -37.76 -4.12
C ALA A 205 -31.92 -39.30 -4.06
N SER A 206 -30.74 -39.94 -4.16
CA SER A 206 -30.59 -41.39 -3.99
C SER A 206 -30.91 -41.81 -2.54
N ALA A 207 -30.35 -41.09 -1.55
CA ALA A 207 -30.55 -41.43 -0.13
C ALA A 207 -32.00 -41.29 0.38
N LEU A 208 -32.80 -40.42 -0.24
CA LEU A 208 -34.22 -40.24 0.07
C LEU A 208 -35.15 -41.13 -0.78
N GLY A 209 -34.61 -41.84 -1.79
CA GLY A 209 -35.40 -42.64 -2.73
C GLY A 209 -36.19 -41.79 -3.74
N TYR A 210 -35.79 -40.54 -3.99
CA TYR A 210 -36.42 -39.68 -5.00
C TYR A 210 -35.98 -40.05 -6.43
N ALA A 211 -34.81 -40.66 -6.57
CA ALA A 211 -34.30 -41.18 -7.84
C ALA A 211 -33.45 -42.44 -7.59
N ASP A 212 -33.59 -43.45 -8.44
CA ASP A 212 -32.80 -44.68 -8.39
C ASP A 212 -31.45 -44.48 -9.11
N ILE A 213 -30.51 -43.86 -8.41
CA ILE A 213 -29.18 -43.52 -8.92
C ILE A 213 -28.17 -44.55 -8.41
N ASP A 214 -27.49 -45.22 -9.34
CA ASP A 214 -26.49 -46.23 -9.05
C ASP A 214 -25.32 -45.68 -8.19
N ASP A 215 -24.87 -46.47 -7.21
CA ASP A 215 -23.88 -46.06 -6.20
C ASP A 215 -22.52 -45.67 -6.81
N GLY A 216 -22.19 -46.21 -8.00
CA GLY A 216 -21.02 -45.83 -8.79
C GLY A 216 -21.14 -44.41 -9.35
N LEU A 217 -22.31 -44.05 -9.89
CA LEU A 217 -22.55 -42.70 -10.40
C LEU A 217 -22.54 -41.66 -9.27
N VAL A 218 -23.13 -42.00 -8.12
CA VAL A 218 -23.06 -41.14 -6.92
C VAL A 218 -21.63 -41.04 -6.38
N GLY A 219 -20.84 -42.10 -6.49
CA GLY A 219 -19.41 -42.10 -6.20
C GLY A 219 -18.64 -41.14 -7.09
N LEU A 220 -18.86 -41.21 -8.41
CA LEU A 220 -18.17 -40.40 -9.41
C LEU A 220 -18.56 -38.91 -9.33
N ALA A 221 -19.85 -38.62 -9.17
CA ALA A 221 -20.35 -37.25 -8.99
C ALA A 221 -19.80 -36.57 -7.72
N GLY A 222 -19.42 -37.34 -6.70
CA GLY A 222 -18.86 -36.79 -5.46
C GLY A 222 -17.35 -36.53 -5.48
N VAL A 223 -16.65 -36.85 -6.59
CA VAL A 223 -15.20 -36.66 -6.77
C VAL A 223 -14.85 -35.28 -7.35
N ASP A 224 -15.84 -34.49 -7.80
CA ASP A 224 -15.67 -33.21 -8.50
C ASP A 224 -14.66 -32.21 -7.86
N GLU A 225 -13.97 -31.48 -8.76
CA GLU A 225 -12.72 -30.70 -8.60
C GLU A 225 -12.53 -29.78 -7.36
N PRO A 226 -11.27 -29.50 -6.97
CA PRO A 226 -10.93 -28.56 -5.90
C PRO A 226 -11.25 -27.11 -6.30
N ARG A 227 -12.37 -26.57 -5.78
CA ARG A 227 -12.75 -25.15 -5.91
C ARG A 227 -11.68 -24.19 -5.34
N PRO A 228 -11.39 -23.04 -6.00
CA PRO A 228 -10.83 -21.86 -5.33
C PRO A 228 -11.80 -21.35 -4.25
N VAL A 229 -11.26 -20.91 -3.11
CA VAL A 229 -12.04 -20.44 -1.96
C VAL A 229 -12.35 -18.95 -2.11
N THR A 230 -13.63 -18.58 -2.12
CA THR A 230 -14.08 -17.20 -1.86
C THR A 230 -13.97 -16.92 -0.35
N PRO A 231 -13.55 -15.71 0.10
CA PRO A 231 -13.32 -15.45 1.51
C PRO A 231 -14.64 -15.29 2.27
N GLY A 232 -14.85 -16.15 3.26
CA GLY A 232 -15.93 -16.08 4.24
C GLY A 232 -15.45 -15.48 5.57
N VAL A 233 -16.36 -14.76 6.21
CA VAL A 233 -16.21 -13.91 7.40
C VAL A 233 -15.72 -14.71 8.63
N GLY A 234 -14.86 -14.07 9.42
CA GLY A 234 -14.09 -14.70 10.49
C GLY A 234 -14.85 -15.10 11.75
N GLU A 235 -14.14 -15.86 12.59
CA GLU A 235 -14.39 -15.95 14.02
C GLU A 235 -13.12 -16.36 14.77
N SER A 236 -12.91 -15.64 15.87
CA SER A 236 -11.81 -15.67 16.84
C SER A 236 -11.79 -16.92 17.72
N ASN A 237 -10.64 -17.27 18.28
CA ASN A 237 -10.58 -18.03 19.54
C ASN A 237 -9.31 -17.73 20.34
N GLN A 238 -9.47 -16.96 21.41
CA GLN A 238 -8.70 -17.10 22.64
C GLN A 238 -9.36 -18.20 23.48
N ALA A 239 -8.56 -19.14 24.00
CA ALA A 239 -8.50 -19.48 25.42
C ALA A 239 -8.09 -20.96 25.66
N ARG A 240 -7.16 -21.09 26.63
CA ARG A 240 -6.88 -22.24 27.53
C ARG A 240 -5.68 -23.13 27.18
N THR A 241 -4.55 -22.66 27.68
CA THR A 241 -3.41 -23.41 28.19
C THR A 241 -3.74 -24.12 29.52
N GLU A 242 -2.93 -25.14 29.81
CA GLU A 242 -2.53 -25.69 31.12
C GLU A 242 -3.01 -27.11 31.45
N VAL A 243 -2.01 -27.94 31.80
CA VAL A 243 -1.99 -29.01 32.83
C VAL A 243 -1.09 -30.18 32.37
N PHE A 244 0.21 -30.11 32.67
CA PHE A 244 1.00 -31.05 33.50
C PHE A 244 2.52 -30.97 33.19
N LYS A 245 3.26 -30.29 34.08
CA LYS A 245 4.69 -30.54 34.34
C LYS A 245 4.79 -31.60 35.43
N ALA A 246 5.72 -32.55 35.28
CA ALA A 246 6.68 -32.99 36.31
C ALA A 246 7.32 -34.34 35.92
N ASN A 247 8.65 -34.34 35.69
CA ASN A 247 9.60 -35.25 36.35
C ASN A 247 11.05 -35.03 35.83
N ILE A 248 11.71 -34.09 36.50
CA ILE A 248 13.09 -34.06 37.02
C ILE A 248 14.11 -35.11 36.49
N GLN A 249 15.10 -34.59 35.76
CA GLN A 249 16.55 -34.58 36.10
C GLN A 249 17.30 -35.93 36.27
N ALA A 250 18.04 -36.32 35.24
CA ALA A 250 19.37 -36.93 35.32
C ALA A 250 20.02 -36.99 33.91
N TYR A 251 21.34 -36.84 33.84
CA TYR A 251 22.25 -36.90 32.68
C TYR A 251 22.56 -35.59 31.91
N LYS A 252 23.73 -35.00 32.26
CA LYS A 252 24.65 -34.38 31.29
C LYS A 252 25.69 -35.44 30.91
N PRO A 253 26.04 -35.60 29.62
CA PRO A 253 27.35 -35.09 29.19
C PRO A 253 27.43 -34.54 27.75
N ALA A 254 28.43 -33.65 27.57
CA ALA A 254 29.19 -33.27 26.37
C ALA A 254 28.47 -32.68 25.14
N MET A 255 28.90 -31.44 24.81
CA MET A 255 28.51 -30.61 23.68
C MET A 255 28.81 -31.23 22.31
N GLY A 256 27.79 -31.23 21.46
CA GLY A 256 27.88 -31.13 20.00
C GLY A 256 26.79 -30.16 19.54
N SER A 257 27.11 -29.20 18.67
CA SER A 257 26.15 -28.21 18.16
C SER A 257 25.10 -28.91 17.28
N HIS A 258 24.07 -29.45 17.91
CA HIS A 258 22.95 -30.04 17.23
C HIS A 258 21.74 -29.13 17.46
N SER A 259 21.31 -28.46 16.39
CA SER A 259 20.03 -27.78 16.33
C SER A 259 18.92 -28.76 16.74
N VAL A 260 18.17 -28.44 17.79
CA VAL A 260 17.00 -29.20 18.28
C VAL A 260 15.71 -28.54 17.79
N ASN A 261 14.53 -29.13 18.02
CA ASN A 261 13.23 -28.47 17.72
C ASN A 261 13.11 -27.88 16.31
N LYS A 262 13.34 -28.68 15.26
CA LYS A 262 12.97 -28.28 13.89
C LYS A 262 11.45 -28.21 13.78
N THR A 263 10.92 -27.00 13.75
CA THR A 263 9.49 -26.72 13.60
C THR A 263 9.23 -25.91 12.34
N ALA A 264 7.97 -25.69 11.98
CA ALA A 264 7.62 -24.76 10.91
C ALA A 264 8.07 -23.31 11.21
N LEU A 265 8.26 -22.96 12.49
CA LEU A 265 8.77 -21.66 12.94
C LEU A 265 10.31 -21.62 12.94
N HIS A 266 10.96 -22.75 13.22
CA HIS A 266 12.42 -22.90 13.28
C HIS A 266 12.92 -24.02 12.35
N PRO A 267 12.91 -23.82 11.02
CA PRO A 267 13.18 -24.89 10.05
C PRO A 267 14.65 -25.37 10.08
N ALA A 268 15.59 -24.50 10.47
CA ALA A 268 16.98 -24.87 10.72
C ALA A 268 17.17 -25.60 12.07
N GLY A 269 16.15 -25.58 12.93
CA GLY A 269 16.19 -26.04 14.32
C GLY A 269 16.71 -24.94 15.25
N VAL A 270 16.24 -24.96 16.49
CA VAL A 270 16.65 -24.09 17.59
C VAL A 270 17.98 -24.60 18.15
N GLN A 271 18.99 -23.75 18.24
CA GLN A 271 20.23 -24.07 18.95
C GLN A 271 19.97 -23.97 20.46
N PRO A 272 20.12 -25.06 21.24
CA PRO A 272 20.00 -24.95 22.69
C PRO A 272 21.17 -24.14 23.23
N GLY A 273 20.89 -22.96 23.82
CA GLY A 273 21.90 -22.06 24.38
C GLY A 273 22.40 -20.95 23.43
N ARG A 274 21.64 -20.58 22.40
CA ARG A 274 21.88 -19.31 21.68
C ARG A 274 21.50 -18.17 22.62
N GLU A 275 22.48 -17.38 23.04
CA GLU A 275 22.23 -16.07 23.66
C GLU A 275 21.49 -15.19 22.63
N HIS A 276 20.47 -14.48 23.09
CA HIS A 276 19.71 -13.58 22.24
C HIS A 276 20.63 -12.42 21.83
N THR A 277 20.49 -11.97 20.58
CA THR A 277 21.22 -10.78 20.12
C THR A 277 20.70 -9.55 20.86
N GLU A 278 21.54 -8.53 20.98
CA GLU A 278 21.16 -7.22 21.57
C GLU A 278 19.87 -6.67 20.93
N LEU A 279 19.72 -6.79 19.62
CA LEU A 279 18.51 -6.42 18.89
C LEU A 279 17.27 -7.24 19.33
N GLU A 280 17.40 -8.56 19.47
CA GLU A 280 16.29 -9.42 19.90
C GLU A 280 15.84 -9.02 21.31
N GLU A 281 16.78 -8.82 22.23
CA GLU A 281 16.49 -8.39 23.61
C GLU A 281 15.89 -6.98 23.68
N GLU A 282 16.38 -6.04 22.87
CA GLU A 282 15.86 -4.68 22.76
C GLU A 282 14.39 -4.72 22.26
N LEU A 283 14.12 -5.43 21.17
CA LEU A 283 12.76 -5.55 20.61
C LEU A 283 11.79 -6.22 21.57
N HIS A 284 12.25 -7.20 22.35
CA HIS A 284 11.43 -7.81 23.38
C HIS A 284 11.13 -6.83 24.52
N THR A 285 12.16 -6.14 25.01
CA THR A 285 12.03 -5.23 26.15
C THR A 285 11.16 -4.02 25.82
N HIS A 286 11.32 -3.44 24.64
CA HIS A 286 10.63 -2.21 24.25
C HIS A 286 9.28 -2.45 23.56
N ALA A 287 9.19 -3.48 22.73
CA ALA A 287 8.03 -3.72 21.89
C ALA A 287 7.34 -5.07 22.14
N ASN A 288 7.73 -5.79 23.20
CA ASN A 288 7.18 -7.11 23.55
C ASN A 288 7.17 -8.07 22.35
N ILE A 289 8.18 -7.98 21.47
CA ILE A 289 8.34 -8.91 20.36
C ILE A 289 8.83 -10.25 20.92
N ASP A 290 8.07 -11.31 20.64
CA ASP A 290 8.38 -12.67 21.07
C ASP A 290 9.40 -13.28 20.08
N TYR A 291 10.69 -13.06 20.33
CA TYR A 291 11.77 -13.59 19.50
C TYR A 291 11.88 -15.12 19.53
N ASP A 292 11.26 -15.79 20.51
CA ASP A 292 11.22 -17.26 20.56
C ASP A 292 10.21 -17.81 19.55
N ARG A 293 9.21 -17.00 19.20
CA ARG A 293 8.14 -17.33 18.26
C ARG A 293 8.34 -16.74 16.87
N VAL A 294 8.86 -15.52 16.77
CA VAL A 294 8.99 -14.78 15.50
C VAL A 294 10.44 -14.70 15.08
N ALA A 295 10.75 -15.13 13.86
CA ALA A 295 12.09 -14.94 13.31
C ALA A 295 12.35 -13.46 12.99
N ILE A 296 13.38 -12.88 13.61
CA ILE A 296 13.83 -11.51 13.35
C ILE A 296 14.94 -11.54 12.28
N VAL A 297 14.65 -10.94 11.11
CA VAL A 297 15.59 -10.87 9.98
C VAL A 297 16.15 -9.45 9.91
N ALA A 298 17.31 -9.24 10.53
CA ALA A 298 17.97 -7.94 10.61
C ALA A 298 18.82 -7.62 9.38
N ASN A 299 18.63 -6.43 8.83
CA ASN A 299 19.40 -5.85 7.72
C ASN A 299 19.72 -6.83 6.57
N PRO A 300 18.73 -7.57 6.04
CA PRO A 300 18.95 -8.58 5.02
C PRO A 300 19.54 -8.00 3.73
N SER A 301 20.23 -8.86 2.98
CA SER A 301 20.72 -8.51 1.65
C SER A 301 19.57 -8.29 0.67
N VAL A 302 19.82 -7.53 -0.39
CA VAL A 302 18.86 -7.32 -1.49
C VAL A 302 18.37 -8.66 -2.05
N SER A 303 19.28 -9.60 -2.30
CA SER A 303 18.93 -10.92 -2.83
C SER A 303 18.01 -11.70 -1.90
N ALA A 304 18.29 -11.70 -0.58
CA ALA A 304 17.43 -12.38 0.40
C ALA A 304 16.03 -11.75 0.44
N LEU A 305 15.93 -10.42 0.34
CA LEU A 305 14.63 -9.73 0.26
C LEU A 305 13.87 -10.06 -1.02
N TYR A 306 14.55 -10.21 -2.15
CA TYR A 306 13.93 -10.68 -3.40
C TYR A 306 13.40 -12.11 -3.27
N GLU A 307 14.22 -13.03 -2.74
CA GLU A 307 13.82 -14.41 -2.51
C GLU A 307 12.59 -14.48 -1.60
N ASP A 308 12.63 -13.79 -0.47
CA ASP A 308 11.52 -13.77 0.48
C ASP A 308 10.27 -13.11 -0.10
N ALA A 309 10.40 -12.01 -0.86
CA ALA A 309 9.26 -11.38 -1.51
C ALA A 309 8.60 -12.33 -2.52
N LEU A 310 9.37 -13.05 -3.33
CA LEU A 310 8.84 -13.98 -4.33
C LEU A 310 8.20 -15.24 -3.71
N VAL A 311 8.69 -15.68 -2.55
CA VAL A 311 8.19 -16.89 -1.88
C VAL A 311 6.97 -16.59 -1.00
N TYR A 312 6.97 -15.47 -0.29
CA TYR A 312 6.01 -15.19 0.78
C TYR A 312 4.98 -14.10 0.45
N GLU A 313 5.22 -13.27 -0.57
CA GLU A 313 4.32 -12.17 -0.92
C GLU A 313 3.60 -12.41 -2.25
N SER A 314 2.29 -12.63 -2.16
CA SER A 314 1.43 -12.74 -3.35
C SER A 314 1.42 -11.43 -4.13
N GLY A 315 1.62 -11.52 -5.44
CA GLY A 315 1.64 -10.34 -6.32
C GLY A 315 3.03 -9.71 -6.52
N SER A 316 4.06 -10.24 -5.87
CA SER A 316 5.44 -9.85 -6.14
C SER A 316 6.00 -10.61 -7.36
N ALA A 317 6.81 -9.94 -8.17
CA ALA A 317 7.48 -10.54 -9.32
C ALA A 317 8.80 -9.83 -9.65
N ILE A 318 9.61 -10.41 -10.54
CA ILE A 318 10.76 -9.74 -11.15
C ILE A 318 10.35 -9.27 -12.55
N THR A 319 10.64 -8.01 -12.87
CA THR A 319 10.43 -7.44 -14.21
C THR A 319 11.60 -7.73 -15.14
N SER A 320 11.49 -7.42 -16.43
CA SER A 320 12.54 -7.64 -17.43
C SER A 320 13.84 -6.89 -17.10
N SER A 321 13.76 -5.78 -16.35
CA SER A 321 14.92 -5.03 -15.87
C SER A 321 15.59 -5.62 -14.62
N GLY A 322 14.98 -6.64 -14.01
CA GLY A 322 15.44 -7.23 -12.75
C GLY A 322 14.93 -6.51 -11.49
N ALA A 323 14.10 -5.48 -11.62
CA ALA A 323 13.47 -4.82 -10.47
C ALA A 323 12.40 -5.72 -9.83
N LEU A 324 12.25 -5.63 -8.51
CA LEU A 324 11.17 -6.28 -7.78
C LEU A 324 9.90 -5.44 -7.96
N THR A 325 8.83 -6.00 -8.50
CA THR A 325 7.52 -5.36 -8.48
C THR A 325 6.70 -5.87 -7.29
N ALA A 326 5.94 -4.97 -6.65
CA ALA A 326 5.06 -5.27 -5.54
C ALA A 326 3.76 -4.45 -5.61
N TYR A 327 2.69 -5.01 -5.03
CA TYR A 327 1.40 -4.35 -4.90
C TYR A 327 1.18 -3.85 -3.46
N SER A 328 0.67 -2.62 -3.33
CA SER A 328 0.44 -1.95 -2.05
C SER A 328 -0.99 -2.08 -1.52
N GLY A 329 -1.76 -3.02 -2.06
CA GLY A 329 -3.14 -3.27 -1.63
C GLY A 329 -4.10 -2.16 -2.07
N SER A 330 -5.17 -1.99 -1.30
CA SER A 330 -6.22 -0.98 -1.59
C SER A 330 -5.75 0.47 -1.57
N LYS A 331 -4.61 0.75 -0.94
CA LYS A 331 -4.03 2.09 -0.81
C LYS A 331 -2.83 2.18 -1.74
N THR A 332 -2.99 2.88 -2.86
CA THR A 332 -1.94 3.12 -3.87
C THR A 332 -1.28 4.50 -3.71
N GLY A 333 -1.55 5.16 -2.59
CA GLY A 333 -1.06 6.47 -2.22
C GLY A 333 -1.29 6.75 -0.74
N ARG A 334 -0.88 7.93 -0.29
CA ARG A 334 -1.01 8.35 1.11
C ARG A 334 -2.46 8.43 1.58
N SER A 335 -2.66 8.31 2.89
CA SER A 335 -3.96 8.52 3.56
C SER A 335 -3.89 9.70 4.55
N PRO A 336 -3.81 10.98 4.08
CA PRO A 336 -3.68 12.15 4.98
C PRO A 336 -4.81 12.28 5.99
N SER A 337 -6.03 11.83 5.64
CA SER A 337 -7.17 11.81 6.55
C SER A 337 -6.98 10.88 7.74
N ASP A 338 -6.10 9.90 7.64
CA ASP A 338 -5.82 8.85 8.61
C ASP A 338 -4.46 9.05 9.34
N LYS A 339 -3.70 10.09 8.98
CA LYS A 339 -2.53 10.55 9.72
C LYS A 339 -2.96 11.08 11.10
N ARG A 340 -2.18 10.76 12.14
CA ARG A 340 -2.41 11.15 13.53
C ARG A 340 -1.10 11.52 14.21
N ILE A 341 -1.15 12.49 15.12
CA ILE A 341 -0.03 12.84 16.01
C ILE A 341 -0.54 12.73 17.45
N VAL A 342 0.24 12.05 18.29
CA VAL A 342 -0.10 11.91 19.71
C VAL A 342 -0.01 13.28 20.37
N LYS A 343 -1.11 13.67 21.03
CA LYS A 343 -1.22 14.92 21.75
C LYS A 343 -0.65 14.73 23.15
N GLU A 344 0.67 14.81 23.25
CA GLU A 344 1.43 14.65 24.48
C GLU A 344 2.11 15.97 24.91
N PRO A 345 2.43 16.15 26.20
CA PRO A 345 2.84 17.46 26.74
C PRO A 345 4.09 18.11 26.13
N ASN A 346 5.04 17.32 25.60
CA ASN A 346 6.31 17.81 25.09
C ASN A 346 6.18 18.49 23.71
N SER A 347 5.25 18.02 22.87
CA SER A 347 5.02 18.55 21.52
C SER A 347 3.68 19.28 21.34
N GLU A 348 2.74 19.17 22.28
CA GLU A 348 1.39 19.75 22.15
C GLU A 348 1.37 21.23 21.76
N LYS A 349 2.31 22.04 22.30
CA LYS A 349 2.34 23.48 22.08
C LYS A 349 2.96 23.89 20.75
N ASP A 350 3.79 23.02 20.19
CA ASP A 350 4.52 23.29 18.95
C ASP A 350 3.75 22.81 17.72
N VAL A 351 3.04 21.68 17.86
CA VAL A 351 2.33 21.05 16.75
C VAL A 351 1.20 21.95 16.26
N TRP A 352 1.20 22.21 14.95
CA TRP A 352 0.13 22.93 14.28
C TRP A 352 -1.09 22.02 14.07
N TRP A 353 -1.94 21.97 15.09
CA TRP A 353 -3.15 21.15 15.11
C TRP A 353 -4.16 21.59 14.08
N GLY A 354 -4.75 20.62 13.36
CA GLY A 354 -5.73 20.92 12.32
C GLY A 354 -6.12 19.70 11.49
N PRO A 355 -6.66 19.91 10.27
CA PRO A 355 -7.10 18.81 9.41
C PRO A 355 -5.95 17.92 8.91
N VAL A 356 -4.71 18.42 8.95
CA VAL A 356 -3.49 17.66 8.62
C VAL A 356 -2.98 16.91 9.86
N ASN A 357 -2.62 17.65 10.91
CA ASN A 357 -2.12 17.09 12.16
C ASN A 357 -3.30 16.86 13.10
N LYS A 358 -3.91 15.67 12.97
CA LYS A 358 -5.06 15.27 13.78
C LYS A 358 -4.59 14.67 15.10
N ALA A 359 -5.07 15.23 16.21
CA ALA A 359 -4.73 14.77 17.54
C ALA A 359 -5.19 13.32 17.82
N MET A 360 -4.35 12.59 18.54
CA MET A 360 -4.63 11.28 19.11
C MET A 360 -4.26 11.32 20.60
N THR A 361 -5.08 10.76 21.49
CA THR A 361 -4.72 10.71 22.91
C THR A 361 -3.67 9.61 23.16
N PRO A 362 -2.83 9.73 24.21
CA PRO A 362 -1.87 8.70 24.58
C PRO A 362 -2.49 7.31 24.80
N GLU A 363 -3.74 7.23 25.27
CA GLU A 363 -4.44 5.96 25.47
C GLU A 363 -4.80 5.29 24.14
N VAL A 364 -5.30 6.08 23.17
CA VAL A 364 -5.60 5.60 21.82
C VAL A 364 -4.32 5.18 21.10
N TRP A 365 -3.23 5.92 21.30
CA TRP A 365 -1.91 5.54 20.80
C TRP A 365 -1.50 4.15 21.30
N LYS A 366 -1.54 3.90 22.61
CA LYS A 366 -1.21 2.60 23.19
C LYS A 366 -2.02 1.45 22.59
N ILE A 367 -3.31 1.67 22.34
CA ILE A 367 -4.16 0.67 21.67
C ILE A 367 -3.66 0.38 20.25
N ASN A 368 -3.37 1.41 19.45
CA ASN A 368 -2.88 1.21 18.08
C ASN A 368 -1.47 0.61 18.05
N HIS A 369 -0.60 1.04 18.96
CA HIS A 369 0.75 0.52 19.12
C HIS A 369 0.73 -0.97 19.47
N GLU A 370 -0.02 -1.36 20.51
CA GLU A 370 -0.17 -2.76 20.91
C GLU A 370 -0.75 -3.61 19.77
N ARG A 371 -1.71 -3.08 19.00
CA ARG A 371 -2.27 -3.79 17.85
C ARG A 371 -1.23 -4.05 16.74
N ALA A 372 -0.30 -3.13 16.52
CA ALA A 372 0.77 -3.32 15.57
C ALA A 372 1.75 -4.40 16.06
N ILE A 373 2.14 -4.33 17.33
CA ILE A 373 2.97 -5.34 17.99
C ILE A 373 2.33 -6.73 17.94
N ASP A 374 1.06 -6.85 18.36
CA ASP A 374 0.30 -8.09 18.31
C ASP A 374 0.30 -8.71 16.91
N TYR A 375 0.09 -7.87 15.89
CA TYR A 375 0.15 -8.31 14.51
C TYR A 375 1.54 -8.83 14.13
N LEU A 376 2.59 -8.08 14.44
CA LEU A 376 3.98 -8.46 14.17
C LEU A 376 4.33 -9.78 14.88
N ASN A 377 3.88 -9.97 16.13
CA ASN A 377 4.01 -11.20 16.91
C ASN A 377 3.25 -12.41 16.35
N THR A 378 2.25 -12.18 15.50
CA THR A 378 1.55 -13.27 14.81
C THR A 378 2.24 -13.72 13.52
N ARG A 379 3.29 -13.02 13.08
CA ARG A 379 4.05 -13.39 11.89
C ARG A 379 5.03 -14.51 12.20
N ASN A 380 5.36 -15.31 11.20
CA ASN A 380 6.46 -16.27 11.32
C ASN A 380 7.83 -15.59 11.21
N ARG A 381 7.87 -14.42 10.56
CA ARG A 381 9.06 -13.60 10.37
C ARG A 381 8.70 -12.13 10.34
N ILE A 382 9.62 -11.30 10.81
CA ILE A 382 9.61 -9.85 10.62
C ILE A 382 10.99 -9.43 10.15
N TYR A 383 11.05 -8.31 9.44
CA TYR A 383 12.28 -7.70 8.97
C TYR A 383 12.58 -6.47 9.80
N VAL A 384 13.85 -6.28 10.11
CA VAL A 384 14.36 -5.09 10.78
C VAL A 384 15.35 -4.41 9.84
N ILE A 385 15.09 -3.15 9.51
CA ILE A 385 16.01 -2.31 8.73
C ILE A 385 16.46 -1.15 9.60
N ASP A 386 17.76 -1.10 9.85
CA ASP A 386 18.42 -0.01 10.56
C ASP A 386 19.13 0.88 9.53
N GLY A 387 18.90 2.19 9.62
CA GLY A 387 19.54 3.17 8.76
C GLY A 387 19.46 4.58 9.29
N TYR A 388 20.11 5.51 8.59
CA TYR A 388 20.08 6.91 8.96
C TYR A 388 19.11 7.71 8.09
N ALA A 389 18.51 8.74 8.69
CA ALA A 389 17.86 9.82 7.95
C ALA A 389 18.64 11.12 8.18
N GLY A 390 19.14 11.72 7.11
CA GLY A 390 20.05 12.88 7.12
C GLY A 390 21.51 12.49 6.83
N TRP A 391 22.09 13.06 5.77
CA TRP A 391 23.50 12.81 5.41
C TRP A 391 24.52 13.58 6.25
N ASP A 392 24.11 14.62 6.96
CA ASP A 392 24.99 15.35 7.88
C ASP A 392 25.00 14.65 9.25
N GLU A 393 26.14 14.06 9.62
CA GLU A 393 26.29 13.28 10.85
C GLU A 393 25.97 14.03 12.14
N ARG A 394 26.00 15.38 12.12
CA ARG A 394 25.65 16.22 13.26
C ARG A 394 24.16 16.21 13.57
N TYR A 395 23.35 15.93 12.56
CA TYR A 395 21.88 16.03 12.61
C TYR A 395 21.18 14.74 12.21
N ARG A 396 21.90 13.73 11.70
CA ARG A 396 21.29 12.47 11.30
C ARG A 396 20.60 11.80 12.48
N ILE A 397 19.45 11.18 12.23
CA ILE A 397 18.76 10.35 13.20
C ILE A 397 18.89 8.88 12.84
N ASN A 398 19.05 8.04 13.86
CA ASN A 398 19.05 6.59 13.71
C ASN A 398 17.60 6.09 13.61
N VAL A 399 17.24 5.42 12.51
CA VAL A 399 15.88 4.92 12.27
C VAL A 399 15.90 3.40 12.21
N ARG A 400 15.06 2.77 13.04
CA ARG A 400 14.77 1.33 12.99
C ARG A 400 13.37 1.12 12.39
N VAL A 401 13.28 0.30 11.36
CA VAL A 401 12.01 -0.07 10.73
C VAL A 401 11.75 -1.55 10.97
N ILE A 402 10.60 -1.86 11.57
CA ILE A 402 10.13 -3.21 11.82
C ILE A 402 8.90 -3.44 10.94
N CYS A 403 8.98 -4.41 10.03
CA CYS A 403 7.89 -4.66 9.08
C CYS A 403 7.70 -6.14 8.77
N ALA A 404 6.50 -6.51 8.30
CA ALA A 404 6.15 -7.89 7.98
C ALA A 404 6.43 -8.30 6.52
N ARG A 405 6.75 -7.35 5.64
CA ARG A 405 6.94 -7.57 4.19
C ARG A 405 8.39 -7.25 3.77
N ALA A 406 9.01 -8.18 3.05
CA ALA A 406 10.31 -8.00 2.41
C ALA A 406 10.29 -6.83 1.41
N TYR A 407 9.17 -6.60 0.73
CA TYR A 407 8.95 -5.41 -0.09
C TYR A 407 9.19 -4.11 0.70
N HIS A 408 8.57 -3.98 1.88
CA HIS A 408 8.72 -2.79 2.74
C HIS A 408 10.14 -2.65 3.30
N ALA A 409 10.78 -3.78 3.64
CA ALA A 409 12.16 -3.81 4.08
C ALA A 409 13.11 -3.34 2.96
N LEU A 410 12.96 -3.84 1.73
CA LEU A 410 13.76 -3.41 0.59
C LEU A 410 13.53 -1.94 0.26
N PHE A 411 12.29 -1.48 0.33
CA PHE A 411 11.95 -0.07 0.18
C PHE A 411 12.72 0.79 1.19
N MET A 412 12.65 0.50 2.49
CA MET A 412 13.34 1.33 3.49
C MET A 412 14.86 1.19 3.44
N ARG A 413 15.38 0.03 3.01
CA ARG A 413 16.81 -0.14 2.72
C ARG A 413 17.29 0.76 1.56
N ASN A 414 16.40 1.04 0.60
CA ASN A 414 16.67 1.97 -0.50
C ASN A 414 16.53 3.43 -0.04
N MET A 415 15.50 3.74 0.76
CA MET A 415 15.16 5.12 1.13
C MET A 415 15.94 5.68 2.32
N LEU A 416 16.43 4.84 3.24
CA LEU A 416 17.34 5.26 4.30
C LEU A 416 18.80 5.17 3.85
N ILE A 417 19.65 5.97 4.49
CA ILE A 417 21.09 5.92 4.32
C ILE A 417 21.59 4.66 5.02
N ARG A 418 22.29 3.80 4.29
CA ARG A 418 22.74 2.51 4.80
C ARG A 418 24.00 2.68 5.67
N PRO A 419 23.98 2.23 6.94
CA PRO A 419 25.16 2.26 7.79
C PRO A 419 26.24 1.30 7.28
N GLU A 420 27.49 1.53 7.69
CA GLU A 420 28.52 0.51 7.51
C GLU A 420 28.23 -0.68 8.44
N ARG A 421 28.74 -1.87 8.08
CA ARG A 421 28.50 -3.08 8.89
C ARG A 421 28.92 -2.95 10.34
N LYS A 422 29.99 -2.21 10.62
CA LYS A 422 30.50 -1.96 11.98
C LYS A 422 29.51 -1.12 12.82
N ASP A 423 28.77 -0.22 12.18
CA ASP A 423 27.83 0.67 12.86
C ASP A 423 26.49 -0.04 13.15
N LEU A 424 26.27 -1.22 12.56
CA LEU A 424 25.08 -2.06 12.79
C LEU A 424 25.20 -2.94 14.04
N GLU A 425 26.40 -3.22 14.55
CA GLU A 425 26.61 -4.18 15.65
C GLU A 425 26.01 -3.69 16.98
N HIS A 426 26.03 -2.37 17.21
CA HIS A 426 25.47 -1.70 18.40
C HIS A 426 24.55 -0.54 17.98
N PHE A 427 23.69 -0.80 17.01
CA PHE A 427 22.77 0.21 16.49
C PHE A 427 21.60 0.43 17.44
N HIS A 428 21.51 1.64 17.99
CA HIS A 428 20.36 2.09 18.78
C HIS A 428 19.56 3.13 18.01
N PRO A 429 18.26 2.91 17.79
CA PRO A 429 17.41 3.85 17.08
C PRO A 429 17.09 5.09 17.93
N ASP A 430 17.09 6.25 17.28
CA ASP A 430 16.39 7.44 17.78
C ASP A 430 14.90 7.32 17.54
N TYR A 431 14.49 6.77 16.39
CA TYR A 431 13.09 6.56 16.03
C TYR A 431 12.83 5.15 15.54
N THR A 432 11.70 4.57 15.96
CA THR A 432 11.26 3.24 15.54
C THR A 432 9.94 3.30 14.77
N ILE A 433 9.86 2.64 13.61
CA ILE A 433 8.63 2.47 12.83
C ILE A 433 8.14 1.03 12.95
N TYR A 434 6.92 0.84 13.46
CA TYR A 434 6.20 -0.42 13.43
C TYR A 434 5.23 -0.44 12.26
N ASN A 435 5.67 -1.03 11.14
CA ASN A 435 4.83 -1.19 9.97
C ASN A 435 4.06 -2.52 10.01
N ALA A 436 2.85 -2.42 10.56
CA ALA A 436 1.83 -3.46 10.55
C ALA A 436 0.74 -3.18 9.49
N GLY A 437 1.11 -2.55 8.37
CA GLY A 437 0.19 -2.00 7.37
C GLY A 437 -0.86 -2.95 6.79
N THR A 438 -0.55 -4.24 6.73
CA THR A 438 -1.47 -5.33 6.35
C THR A 438 -2.58 -5.60 7.37
N PHE A 439 -2.48 -5.06 8.60
CA PHE A 439 -3.45 -5.24 9.67
C PHE A 439 -4.24 -3.96 9.91
N PRO A 440 -5.58 -4.01 9.97
CA PRO A 440 -6.39 -2.81 10.05
C PRO A 440 -6.35 -2.17 11.45
N ALA A 441 -6.41 -0.84 11.46
CA ALA A 441 -6.78 -0.07 12.64
C ALA A 441 -8.22 -0.39 13.05
N ASN A 442 -8.51 -0.31 14.35
CA ASN A 442 -9.86 -0.54 14.85
C ASN A 442 -10.71 0.73 14.64
N ARG A 443 -11.62 0.70 13.66
CA ARG A 443 -12.54 1.81 13.31
C ARG A 443 -13.44 2.29 14.45
N TYR A 444 -13.60 1.51 15.52
CA TYR A 444 -14.39 1.88 16.70
C TYR A 444 -13.55 2.54 17.81
N THR A 445 -12.23 2.63 17.62
CA THR A 445 -11.37 3.36 18.56
C THR A 445 -11.58 4.86 18.37
N THR A 446 -11.69 5.60 19.47
CA THR A 446 -11.94 7.04 19.46
C THR A 446 -10.96 7.78 18.53
N GLY A 447 -11.49 8.64 17.66
CA GLY A 447 -10.68 9.42 16.71
C GLY A 447 -10.24 8.66 15.45
N MET A 448 -10.53 7.36 15.31
CA MET A 448 -10.34 6.63 14.06
C MET A 448 -11.48 6.89 13.09
N THR A 449 -11.13 7.13 11.82
CA THR A 449 -12.08 7.48 10.75
C THR A 449 -12.22 6.38 9.69
N SER A 450 -11.30 5.40 9.71
CA SER A 450 -11.26 4.30 8.76
C SER A 450 -10.56 3.09 9.39
N ALA A 451 -10.30 2.06 8.58
CA ALA A 451 -9.45 0.93 8.96
C ALA A 451 -7.94 1.24 8.82
N THR A 452 -7.57 2.46 8.42
CA THR A 452 -6.19 2.93 8.26
C THR A 452 -5.82 3.86 9.41
N SER A 453 -4.59 3.77 9.91
CA SER A 453 -4.01 4.75 10.84
C SER A 453 -2.51 4.85 10.60
N VAL A 454 -2.01 6.09 10.51
CA VAL A 454 -0.58 6.40 10.42
C VAL A 454 -0.28 7.36 11.56
N ALA A 455 0.21 6.85 12.68
CA ALA A 455 0.33 7.57 13.93
C ALA A 455 1.80 7.83 14.27
N ILE A 456 2.11 9.04 14.76
CA ILE A 456 3.45 9.47 15.20
C ILE A 456 3.36 9.92 16.66
N ASN A 457 4.28 9.44 17.49
CA ASN A 457 4.46 9.87 18.87
C ASN A 457 5.86 10.47 19.05
N PHE A 458 5.94 11.78 19.25
CA PHE A 458 7.23 12.48 19.42
C PHE A 458 7.90 12.20 20.77
N ALA A 459 7.13 11.94 21.83
CA ALA A 459 7.70 11.64 23.15
C ALA A 459 8.29 10.24 23.22
N GLU A 460 7.59 9.24 22.68
CA GLU A 460 8.10 7.86 22.62
C GLU A 460 9.06 7.64 21.44
N LYS A 461 9.16 8.63 20.54
CA LYS A 461 9.94 8.59 19.28
C LYS A 461 9.58 7.39 18.40
N GLU A 462 8.28 7.16 18.24
CA GLU A 462 7.76 5.99 17.55
C GLU A 462 6.72 6.36 16.50
N MET A 463 6.59 5.48 15.51
CA MET A 463 5.58 5.57 14.46
C MET A 463 4.90 4.21 14.26
N VAL A 464 3.57 4.23 14.12
CA VAL A 464 2.76 3.02 13.87
C VAL A 464 1.97 3.17 12.58
N ILE A 465 2.05 2.16 11.72
CA ILE A 465 1.28 2.07 10.47
C ILE A 465 0.36 0.86 10.51
N LEU A 466 -0.93 1.10 10.33
CA LEU A 466 -2.00 0.10 10.27
C LEU A 466 -2.90 0.36 9.05
N GLY A 467 -3.36 -0.70 8.40
CA GLY A 467 -4.38 -0.68 7.34
C GLY A 467 -4.01 0.06 6.06
N THR A 468 -2.72 0.16 5.75
CA THR A 468 -2.18 0.65 4.48
C THR A 468 -0.84 -0.02 4.20
N GLU A 469 -0.66 -0.54 3.00
CA GLU A 469 0.60 -1.17 2.58
C GLU A 469 1.39 -0.28 1.61
N TYR A 470 0.96 0.98 1.43
CA TYR A 470 1.67 1.98 0.65
C TYR A 470 2.99 2.36 1.32
N ALA A 471 4.13 2.06 0.68
CA ALA A 471 5.43 2.24 1.32
C ALA A 471 5.79 3.71 1.59
N GLY A 472 5.21 4.63 0.80
CA GLY A 472 5.40 6.06 0.98
C GLY A 472 4.96 6.60 2.35
N GLU A 473 4.15 5.87 3.13
CA GLU A 473 3.83 6.24 4.50
C GLU A 473 5.07 6.18 5.42
N MET A 474 5.92 5.16 5.29
CA MET A 474 7.16 5.06 6.10
C MET A 474 8.11 6.23 5.81
N LYS A 475 8.36 6.50 4.52
CA LYS A 475 9.17 7.65 4.05
C LYS A 475 8.63 8.96 4.61
N LYS A 476 7.36 9.28 4.34
CA LYS A 476 6.76 10.56 4.71
C LYS A 476 6.48 10.71 6.21
N GLY A 477 6.44 9.60 6.94
CA GLY A 477 6.45 9.56 8.40
C GLY A 477 7.74 10.14 8.97
N ILE A 478 8.90 9.61 8.55
CA ILE A 478 10.21 10.14 8.93
C ILE A 478 10.38 11.59 8.47
N PHE A 479 9.87 11.93 7.29
CA PHE A 479 9.91 13.32 6.84
C PHE A 479 9.09 14.26 7.75
N THR A 480 7.91 13.83 8.22
CA THR A 480 7.14 14.58 9.23
C THR A 480 7.92 14.71 10.54
N VAL A 481 8.63 13.65 10.94
CA VAL A 481 9.51 13.69 12.12
C VAL A 481 10.57 14.77 11.98
N LEU A 482 11.25 14.84 10.84
CA LEU A 482 12.28 15.85 10.58
C LEU A 482 11.72 17.27 10.36
N PHE A 483 10.45 17.41 9.96
CA PHE A 483 9.77 18.73 9.98
C PHE A 483 9.50 19.24 11.40
N TYR A 484 9.53 18.38 12.42
CA TYR A 484 9.42 18.75 13.82
C TYR A 484 10.80 18.88 14.48
N GLU A 485 11.59 17.81 14.44
CA GLU A 485 12.85 17.67 15.18
C GLU A 485 13.90 18.69 14.74
N MET A 486 14.08 18.90 13.43
CA MET A 486 15.12 19.81 12.93
C MET A 486 14.86 21.26 13.33
N PRO A 487 13.66 21.84 13.14
CA PRO A 487 13.41 23.21 13.58
C PRO A 487 13.34 23.39 15.09
N VAL A 488 12.81 22.41 15.84
CA VAL A 488 12.58 22.54 17.29
C VAL A 488 13.87 22.31 18.08
N LYS A 489 14.62 21.25 17.78
CA LYS A 489 15.83 20.89 18.53
C LYS A 489 17.10 21.53 18.00
N HIS A 490 17.20 21.69 16.68
CA HIS A 490 18.46 22.07 16.03
C HIS A 490 18.40 23.44 15.34
N ASN A 491 17.22 24.07 15.26
CA ASN A 491 16.99 25.27 14.46
C ASN A 491 17.47 25.11 12.99
N VAL A 492 17.33 23.91 12.44
CA VAL A 492 17.67 23.55 11.05
C VAL A 492 16.40 23.53 10.22
N LEU A 493 16.45 24.12 9.02
CA LEU A 493 15.30 24.27 8.14
C LEU A 493 15.09 23.00 7.29
N THR A 494 13.99 22.28 7.53
CA THR A 494 13.55 21.15 6.70
C THR A 494 12.75 21.61 5.48
N LEU A 495 13.05 21.03 4.32
CA LEU A 495 12.56 21.46 3.02
C LEU A 495 12.00 20.27 2.22
N HIS A 496 10.83 20.45 1.62
CA HIS A 496 10.31 19.55 0.58
C HIS A 496 10.71 20.06 -0.79
N SER A 497 11.92 19.69 -1.18
CA SER A 497 12.59 20.19 -2.38
C SER A 497 13.51 19.14 -2.96
N SER A 498 13.75 19.18 -4.27
CA SER A 498 14.98 18.61 -4.82
C SER A 498 16.13 19.60 -4.69
N ALA A 499 17.37 19.13 -4.74
CA ALA A 499 18.55 19.99 -4.73
C ALA A 499 19.65 19.44 -5.63
N ASN A 500 20.38 20.35 -6.29
CA ASN A 500 21.55 19.99 -7.08
C ASN A 500 22.65 21.06 -6.99
N GLU A 501 23.87 20.67 -7.33
CA GLU A 501 25.06 21.51 -7.26
C GLU A 501 25.75 21.57 -8.62
N GLY A 502 26.09 22.78 -9.06
CA GLY A 502 26.85 23.01 -10.29
C GLY A 502 28.35 22.78 -10.07
N GLU A 503 29.12 22.73 -11.17
CA GLU A 503 30.58 22.55 -11.11
C GLU A 503 31.31 23.64 -10.30
N LYS A 504 30.73 24.83 -10.20
CA LYS A 504 31.27 25.97 -9.43
C LYS A 504 30.87 25.95 -7.96
N GLY A 505 30.15 24.91 -7.51
CA GLY A 505 29.62 24.81 -6.15
C GLY A 505 28.33 25.61 -5.92
N ASP A 506 27.74 26.21 -6.96
CA ASP A 506 26.47 26.91 -6.84
C ASP A 506 25.33 25.90 -6.62
N VAL A 507 24.57 26.08 -5.54
CA VAL A 507 23.50 25.16 -5.13
C VAL A 507 22.14 25.76 -5.49
N THR A 508 21.27 24.94 -6.07
CA THR A 508 19.87 25.30 -6.35
C THR A 508 18.95 24.33 -5.63
N VAL A 509 17.94 24.88 -4.93
CA VAL A 509 16.84 24.11 -4.33
C VAL A 509 15.55 24.37 -5.10
N PHE A 510 14.81 23.30 -5.41
CA PHE A 510 13.58 23.36 -6.19
C PHE A 510 12.40 22.87 -5.36
N PHE A 511 11.49 23.77 -5.00
CA PHE A 511 10.24 23.48 -4.35
C PHE A 511 9.14 23.22 -5.37
N GLY A 512 8.20 22.34 -5.04
CA GLY A 512 7.07 22.07 -5.93
C GLY A 512 6.29 20.84 -5.49
N LEU A 513 5.05 20.69 -5.95
CA LEU A 513 4.28 19.47 -5.74
C LEU A 513 4.61 18.40 -6.80
N SER A 514 4.05 17.20 -6.64
CA SER A 514 4.18 16.13 -7.65
C SER A 514 3.66 16.63 -9.01
N GLY A 515 4.37 16.34 -10.10
CA GLY A 515 3.99 16.74 -11.47
C GLY A 515 4.37 18.17 -11.88
N THR A 516 4.97 18.97 -10.98
CA THR A 516 5.45 20.34 -11.27
C THR A 516 6.85 20.40 -11.89
N GLY A 517 7.50 19.25 -12.11
CA GLY A 517 8.81 19.17 -12.74
C GLY A 517 10.03 19.15 -11.80
N LYS A 518 9.87 19.08 -10.47
CA LYS A 518 11.01 19.00 -9.51
C LYS A 518 12.09 18.00 -9.95
N THR A 519 11.71 16.73 -10.09
CA THR A 519 12.64 15.64 -10.42
C THR A 519 13.28 15.85 -11.79
N THR A 520 12.48 16.20 -12.80
CA THR A 520 12.95 16.45 -14.18
C THR A 520 13.92 17.63 -14.28
N LEU A 521 13.71 18.68 -13.48
CA LEU A 521 14.53 19.89 -13.50
C LEU A 521 15.76 19.79 -12.59
N SER A 522 15.71 18.99 -11.51
CA SER A 522 16.88 18.72 -10.68
C SER A 522 17.83 17.68 -11.29
N ALA A 523 17.32 16.75 -12.10
CA ALA A 523 18.10 15.81 -12.91
C ALA A 523 18.66 16.52 -14.15
N ASP A 524 19.53 17.50 -13.92
CA ASP A 524 20.29 18.19 -14.96
C ASP A 524 21.63 17.46 -15.16
N PRO A 525 21.96 16.98 -16.38
CA PRO A 525 23.23 16.28 -16.62
C PRO A 525 24.47 17.15 -16.35
N LYS A 526 24.34 18.49 -16.30
CA LYS A 526 25.44 19.42 -16.01
C LYS A 526 25.65 19.65 -14.50
N ARG A 527 24.79 19.07 -13.65
CA ARG A 527 24.77 19.34 -12.20
C ARG A 527 24.70 18.03 -11.44
N LYS A 528 25.32 18.00 -10.26
CA LYS A 528 25.30 16.83 -9.39
C LYS A 528 24.03 16.84 -8.54
N LEU A 529 23.24 15.78 -8.59
CA LEU A 529 22.01 15.65 -7.79
C LEU A 529 22.38 15.42 -6.32
N ILE A 530 21.89 16.25 -5.41
CA ILE A 530 22.02 16.03 -3.96
C ILE A 530 20.87 15.12 -3.49
N GLY A 531 19.65 15.37 -3.97
CA GLY A 531 18.48 14.55 -3.69
C GLY A 531 17.26 15.06 -4.47
N ASP A 532 16.22 14.23 -4.57
CA ASP A 532 15.04 14.52 -5.40
C ASP A 532 13.83 15.07 -4.64
N ASP A 533 13.79 15.00 -3.30
CA ASP A 533 12.53 15.25 -2.59
C ASP A 533 12.66 15.87 -1.18
N GLU A 534 13.62 15.46 -0.34
CA GLU A 534 13.65 15.83 1.08
C GLU A 534 15.04 16.31 1.53
N HIS A 535 15.16 17.56 1.98
CA HIS A 535 16.45 18.15 2.37
C HIS A 535 16.35 18.95 3.66
N CYS A 536 17.49 19.22 4.27
CA CYS A 536 17.66 20.19 5.33
C CYS A 536 18.70 21.24 4.93
N TRP A 537 18.44 22.51 5.28
CA TRP A 537 19.40 23.61 5.17
C TRP A 537 19.89 23.99 6.57
N SER A 538 21.11 23.59 6.87
CA SER A 538 21.79 23.85 8.15
C SER A 538 22.62 25.13 8.13
N ASP A 539 23.38 25.33 9.19
CA ASP A 539 24.43 26.34 9.31
C ASP A 539 25.59 26.14 8.31
N ARG A 540 25.79 24.92 7.76
CA ARG A 540 26.91 24.63 6.84
C ARG A 540 26.52 24.44 5.39
N GLY A 541 25.24 24.32 5.07
CA GLY A 541 24.83 24.03 3.70
C GLY A 541 23.59 23.16 3.66
N VAL A 542 23.50 22.32 2.63
CA VAL A 542 22.32 21.48 2.38
C VAL A 542 22.70 20.01 2.41
N PHE A 543 21.89 19.20 3.08
CA PHE A 543 22.02 17.75 3.06
C PHE A 543 20.67 17.09 2.72
N ASN A 544 20.75 15.99 1.98
CA ASN A 544 19.61 15.14 1.71
C ASN A 544 19.21 14.39 3.00
N ILE A 545 17.92 14.13 3.17
CA ILE A 545 17.40 13.29 4.25
C ILE A 545 17.52 11.81 3.89
N GLU A 546 17.44 11.48 2.60
CA GLU A 546 17.19 10.13 2.10
C GLU A 546 18.46 9.46 1.55
N GLY A 547 18.51 8.12 1.58
CA GLY A 547 19.54 7.30 0.92
C GLY A 547 19.18 6.83 -0.49
N GLY A 548 18.06 7.29 -1.03
CA GLY A 548 17.54 6.88 -2.33
C GLY A 548 16.49 7.84 -2.88
N CYS A 549 15.86 7.45 -3.99
CA CYS A 549 14.80 8.20 -4.65
C CYS A 549 13.54 7.35 -4.78
N TYR A 550 12.38 7.99 -4.76
CA TYR A 550 11.07 7.35 -4.89
C TYR A 550 10.25 7.98 -6.03
N ALA A 551 10.73 7.74 -7.24
CA ALA A 551 10.27 8.40 -8.46
C ALA A 551 8.91 7.89 -8.93
N LYS A 552 8.14 8.77 -9.61
CA LYS A 552 6.90 8.42 -10.31
C LYS A 552 7.25 7.70 -11.62
N CYS A 553 6.50 6.65 -11.96
CA CYS A 553 6.78 5.81 -13.13
C CYS A 553 5.82 6.03 -14.30
N ILE A 554 4.66 6.68 -14.09
CA ILE A 554 3.69 6.88 -15.17
C ILE A 554 4.28 7.77 -16.27
N GLY A 555 4.21 7.33 -17.52
CA GLY A 555 4.77 8.00 -18.69
C GLY A 555 6.29 8.00 -18.80
N LEU A 556 6.98 7.21 -17.96
CA LEU A 556 8.43 7.12 -17.93
C LEU A 556 8.96 6.45 -19.21
N SER A 557 9.97 7.06 -19.83
CA SER A 557 10.67 6.48 -20.97
C SER A 557 12.16 6.80 -20.93
N ALA A 558 12.97 5.95 -21.56
CA ALA A 558 14.42 6.13 -21.62
C ALA A 558 14.82 7.43 -22.35
N GLU A 559 14.00 7.90 -23.30
CA GLU A 559 14.27 9.13 -24.05
C GLU A 559 14.03 10.39 -23.22
N LYS A 560 12.99 10.39 -22.37
CA LYS A 560 12.61 11.56 -21.57
C LYS A 560 13.42 11.68 -20.30
N GLU A 561 13.63 10.56 -19.60
CA GLU A 561 14.23 10.51 -18.26
C GLU A 561 15.22 9.32 -18.15
N PRO A 562 16.35 9.36 -18.89
CA PRO A 562 17.28 8.24 -19.02
C PRO A 562 17.89 7.78 -17.69
N ASP A 563 18.24 8.70 -16.79
CA ASP A 563 18.86 8.36 -15.50
C ASP A 563 17.89 7.59 -14.60
N ILE A 564 16.63 8.03 -14.54
CA ILE A 564 15.58 7.38 -13.73
C ILE A 564 15.24 6.03 -14.35
N PHE A 565 15.09 5.94 -15.67
CA PHE A 565 14.83 4.69 -16.37
C PHE A 565 15.97 3.67 -16.16
N GLY A 566 17.22 4.13 -16.28
CA GLY A 566 18.42 3.30 -16.05
C GLY A 566 18.61 2.87 -14.58
N ALA A 567 18.05 3.62 -13.63
CA ALA A 567 18.01 3.24 -12.23
C ALA A 567 17.02 2.11 -11.92
N ILE A 568 16.13 1.73 -12.85
CA ILE A 568 15.21 0.61 -12.65
C ILE A 568 15.92 -0.69 -13.01
N ARG A 569 16.48 -1.38 -12.01
CA ARG A 569 17.24 -2.63 -12.17
C ARG A 569 17.16 -3.49 -10.90
N PHE A 570 17.92 -4.59 -10.83
CA PHE A 570 18.06 -5.37 -9.60
C PHE A 570 18.40 -4.47 -8.39
N GLY A 571 17.68 -4.63 -7.29
CA GLY A 571 17.72 -3.75 -6.11
C GLY A 571 16.65 -2.67 -6.10
N SER A 572 16.04 -2.33 -7.23
CA SER A 572 14.95 -1.36 -7.32
C SER A 572 13.60 -2.02 -7.04
N VAL A 573 12.67 -1.23 -6.55
CA VAL A 573 11.32 -1.67 -6.20
C VAL A 573 10.28 -0.88 -6.97
N LEU A 574 9.58 -1.54 -7.89
CA LEU A 574 8.44 -0.99 -8.60
C LEU A 574 7.16 -1.25 -7.79
N GLU A 575 6.37 -0.20 -7.55
CA GLU A 575 5.14 -0.30 -6.79
C GLU A 575 3.94 0.01 -7.69
N ASN A 576 2.99 -0.92 -7.72
CA ASN A 576 1.72 -0.83 -8.46
C ASN A 576 1.86 -0.64 -9.98
N VAL A 577 2.96 -1.07 -10.59
CA VAL A 577 3.11 -1.06 -12.06
C VAL A 577 2.41 -2.25 -12.71
N VAL A 578 1.95 -2.06 -13.95
CA VAL A 578 1.49 -3.16 -14.80
C VAL A 578 2.65 -3.63 -15.68
N PHE A 579 2.77 -4.94 -15.88
CA PHE A 579 3.81 -5.53 -16.71
C PHE A 579 3.27 -6.74 -17.46
N ASN A 580 3.88 -7.05 -18.60
CA ASN A 580 3.51 -8.21 -19.41
C ASN A 580 3.92 -9.51 -18.68
N PRO A 581 3.02 -10.48 -18.47
CA PRO A 581 3.32 -11.69 -17.72
C PRO A 581 4.36 -12.61 -18.40
N ASP A 582 4.46 -12.55 -19.73
CA ASP A 582 5.36 -13.37 -20.54
C ASP A 582 6.72 -12.70 -20.72
N THR A 583 6.74 -11.44 -21.21
CA THR A 583 8.00 -10.70 -21.47
C THR A 583 8.61 -10.07 -20.22
N ARG A 584 7.80 -9.88 -19.17
CA ARG A 584 8.14 -9.15 -17.94
C ARG A 584 8.42 -7.66 -18.12
N GLU A 585 8.19 -7.12 -19.32
CA GLU A 585 8.34 -5.70 -19.60
C GLU A 585 7.23 -4.90 -18.91
N VAL A 586 7.63 -3.80 -18.28
CA VAL A 586 6.72 -2.89 -17.59
C VAL A 586 6.08 -1.97 -18.62
N ASP A 587 4.76 -1.83 -18.55
CA ASP A 587 4.05 -0.79 -19.27
C ASP A 587 3.96 0.44 -18.38
N TYR A 588 4.82 1.43 -18.66
CA TYR A 588 4.87 2.68 -17.91
C TYR A 588 3.72 3.64 -18.26
N ASP A 589 2.94 3.37 -19.30
CA ASP A 589 1.76 4.17 -19.65
C ASP A 589 0.46 3.58 -19.06
N ASP A 590 0.51 2.36 -18.50
CA ASP A 590 -0.65 1.67 -17.93
C ASP A 590 -0.91 2.11 -16.48
N ALA A 591 -1.99 2.87 -16.30
CA ALA A 591 -2.51 3.34 -15.02
C ALA A 591 -3.66 2.49 -14.45
N THR A 592 -3.90 1.27 -14.97
CA THR A 592 -5.03 0.41 -14.57
C THR A 592 -5.11 0.18 -13.05
N LEU A 593 -3.95 0.11 -12.38
CA LEU A 593 -3.89 0.01 -10.92
C LEU A 593 -3.95 1.37 -10.24
N THR A 594 -3.20 2.35 -10.77
CA THR A 594 -3.13 3.72 -10.25
C THR A 594 -2.33 4.62 -11.20
N GLU A 595 -2.68 5.90 -11.23
CA GLU A 595 -1.83 6.96 -11.80
C GLU A 595 -0.56 7.24 -10.96
N ASN A 596 -0.48 6.73 -9.73
CA ASN A 596 0.65 6.91 -8.81
C ASN A 596 1.58 5.69 -8.80
N THR A 597 1.90 5.14 -9.97
CA THR A 597 2.94 4.11 -10.08
C THR A 597 4.30 4.67 -9.68
N ARG A 598 5.13 3.87 -8.99
CA ARG A 598 6.37 4.35 -8.36
C ARG A 598 7.53 3.38 -8.53
N CYS A 599 8.75 3.90 -8.41
CA CYS A 599 9.97 3.12 -8.26
C CYS A 599 10.82 3.67 -7.12
N ALA A 600 11.22 2.82 -6.18
CA ALA A 600 12.20 3.13 -5.15
C ALA A 600 13.56 2.49 -5.49
N TYR A 601 14.61 3.29 -5.54
CA TYR A 601 15.97 2.82 -5.82
C TYR A 601 16.99 3.59 -4.99
N PRO A 602 18.13 2.97 -4.64
CA PRO A 602 19.19 3.64 -3.89
C PRO A 602 19.84 4.75 -4.72
N ILE A 603 20.33 5.81 -4.07
CA ILE A 603 20.78 7.03 -4.74
C ILE A 603 21.97 6.77 -5.67
N GLU A 604 22.78 5.75 -5.38
CA GLU A 604 23.91 5.27 -6.17
C GLU A 604 23.52 4.77 -7.57
N TYR A 605 22.23 4.61 -7.84
CA TYR A 605 21.75 4.21 -9.17
C TYR A 605 21.64 5.40 -10.13
N ILE A 606 21.64 6.62 -9.60
CA ILE A 606 21.71 7.86 -10.39
C ILE A 606 23.19 8.20 -10.65
N GLN A 607 23.61 8.20 -11.92
CA GLN A 607 25.03 8.34 -12.28
C GLN A 607 25.62 9.69 -11.86
N ASN A 608 24.84 10.78 -11.92
CA ASN A 608 25.28 12.12 -11.54
C ASN A 608 24.93 12.48 -10.09
N ALA A 609 24.59 11.52 -9.22
CA ALA A 609 24.38 11.80 -7.81
C ALA A 609 25.68 12.27 -7.13
N LYS A 610 25.57 13.24 -6.23
CA LYS A 610 26.64 13.65 -5.32
C LYS A 610 26.66 12.69 -4.14
N ILE A 611 27.78 12.00 -3.92
CA ILE A 611 27.96 11.09 -2.78
C ILE A 611 29.22 11.54 -2.01
N PRO A 612 29.14 11.84 -0.71
CA PRO A 612 27.93 11.87 0.12
C PRO A 612 26.92 12.94 -0.35
N CYS A 613 25.63 12.71 -0.10
CA CYS A 613 24.54 13.58 -0.55
C CYS A 613 24.38 14.84 0.34
N LEU A 614 25.48 15.57 0.53
CA LEU A 614 25.53 16.82 1.26
C LEU A 614 26.53 17.78 0.61
N THR A 615 26.32 19.08 0.77
CA THR A 615 27.25 20.12 0.35
C THR A 615 27.44 21.15 1.45
N GLU A 616 28.67 21.65 1.56
CA GLU A 616 29.04 22.76 2.44
C GLU A 616 28.79 24.13 1.79
N ASN A 617 28.28 24.14 0.55
CA ASN A 617 27.85 25.36 -0.12
C ASN A 617 26.39 25.67 0.21
N HIS A 618 26.08 26.95 0.35
CA HIS A 618 24.71 27.41 0.57
C HIS A 618 23.97 27.63 -0.76
N PRO A 619 22.65 27.35 -0.82
CA PRO A 619 21.80 27.69 -1.95
C PRO A 619 21.99 29.15 -2.39
N SER A 620 22.42 29.34 -3.64
CA SER A 620 22.44 30.65 -4.29
C SER A 620 21.12 30.94 -5.00
N ASN A 621 20.33 29.89 -5.29
CA ASN A 621 19.05 29.97 -5.97
C ASN A 621 17.98 29.10 -5.27
N ILE A 622 16.81 29.70 -5.04
CA ILE A 622 15.60 29.06 -4.54
C ILE A 622 14.55 29.15 -5.64
N ILE A 623 14.03 28.01 -6.10
CA ILE A 623 13.05 27.96 -7.18
C ILE A 623 11.73 27.41 -6.64
N LEU A 624 10.68 28.20 -6.70
CA LEU A 624 9.31 27.80 -6.40
C LEU A 624 8.63 27.39 -7.71
N LEU A 625 8.45 26.09 -7.93
CA LEU A 625 7.78 25.56 -9.11
C LEU A 625 6.27 25.61 -8.92
N THR A 626 5.58 26.25 -9.86
CA THR A 626 4.13 26.21 -9.97
C THR A 626 3.73 25.63 -11.33
N CYS A 627 2.61 24.92 -11.36
CA CYS A 627 1.96 24.49 -12.58
C CYS A 627 0.64 25.25 -12.72
N ASP A 628 0.67 26.44 -13.34
CA ASP A 628 -0.52 27.26 -13.48
C ASP A 628 -1.35 26.82 -14.70
N ALA A 629 -2.50 26.19 -14.46
CA ALA A 629 -3.41 25.77 -15.53
C ALA A 629 -4.29 26.92 -16.06
N ARG A 630 -4.34 28.08 -15.38
CA ARG A 630 -5.02 29.27 -15.91
C ARG A 630 -4.18 30.00 -16.95
N GLY A 631 -2.87 29.75 -16.99
CA GLY A 631 -1.94 30.32 -17.95
C GLY A 631 -1.67 31.80 -17.77
N VAL A 632 -1.91 32.33 -16.57
CA VAL A 632 -1.81 33.76 -16.26
C VAL A 632 -0.52 34.14 -15.55
N LEU A 633 0.10 33.19 -14.81
CA LEU A 633 1.39 33.45 -14.16
C LEU A 633 2.54 33.51 -15.19
N PRO A 634 3.47 34.47 -15.05
CA PRO A 634 4.67 34.55 -15.88
C PRO A 634 5.47 33.24 -15.90
N PRO A 635 6.13 32.88 -17.02
CA PRO A 635 7.04 31.74 -17.04
C PRO A 635 8.10 31.82 -15.94
N ILE A 636 8.57 33.02 -15.62
CA ILE A 636 9.55 33.26 -14.57
C ILE A 636 9.35 34.64 -13.94
N SER A 637 9.43 34.70 -12.62
CA SER A 637 9.48 35.95 -11.85
C SER A 637 10.58 35.89 -10.80
N LYS A 638 11.29 37.01 -10.59
CA LYS A 638 12.17 37.19 -9.43
C LYS A 638 11.32 37.65 -8.24
N LEU A 639 11.54 37.05 -7.08
CA LEU A 639 10.79 37.36 -5.86
C LEU A 639 11.69 38.13 -4.88
N ASP A 640 11.09 39.09 -4.18
CA ASP A 640 11.68 39.58 -2.93
C ASP A 640 11.45 38.60 -1.76
N THR A 641 12.03 38.88 -0.60
CA THR A 641 11.93 38.00 0.58
C THR A 641 10.48 37.81 1.06
N ASN A 642 9.66 38.87 1.08
CA ASN A 642 8.27 38.79 1.55
C ASN A 642 7.39 38.04 0.55
N GLN A 643 7.58 38.29 -0.75
CA GLN A 643 6.94 37.53 -1.83
C GLN A 643 7.34 36.06 -1.78
N THR A 644 8.61 35.77 -1.48
CA THR A 644 9.09 34.40 -1.31
C THR A 644 8.35 33.70 -0.18
N MET A 645 8.24 34.33 1.00
CA MET A 645 7.46 33.79 2.11
C MET A 645 5.98 33.59 1.73
N PHE A 646 5.36 34.58 1.09
CA PHE A 646 3.95 34.52 0.69
C PHE A 646 3.68 33.37 -0.29
N HIS A 647 4.48 33.26 -1.35
CA HIS A 647 4.33 32.20 -2.36
C HIS A 647 4.74 30.82 -1.82
N PHE A 648 5.73 30.75 -0.93
CA PHE A 648 6.12 29.53 -0.24
C PHE A 648 4.98 28.98 0.64
N ILE A 649 4.37 29.83 1.47
CA ILE A 649 3.23 29.44 2.32
C ILE A 649 1.98 29.15 1.50
N SER A 650 1.79 29.83 0.37
CA SER A 650 0.67 29.56 -0.52
C SER A 650 0.85 28.19 -1.20
N GLY A 651 2.06 27.88 -1.68
CA GLY A 651 2.39 26.61 -2.34
C GLY A 651 1.43 26.26 -3.47
N TYR A 652 1.17 27.24 -4.34
CA TYR A 652 0.19 27.14 -5.43
C TYR A 652 0.66 26.22 -6.55
N THR A 653 -0.26 25.39 -7.04
CA THR A 653 -0.17 24.63 -8.29
C THR A 653 -1.59 24.35 -8.81
N SER A 654 -1.73 23.70 -9.94
CA SER A 654 -3.01 23.18 -10.43
C SER A 654 -3.04 21.65 -10.39
N LYS A 655 -4.20 21.08 -10.02
CA LYS A 655 -4.56 19.69 -10.34
C LYS A 655 -5.08 19.64 -11.76
N MET A 656 -4.64 18.67 -12.54
CA MET A 656 -5.04 18.51 -13.93
C MET A 656 -6.29 17.64 -14.05
N ALA A 657 -7.13 17.94 -15.03
CA ALA A 657 -8.26 17.09 -15.38
C ALA A 657 -7.80 15.65 -15.66
N GLY A 658 -8.51 14.66 -15.11
CA GLY A 658 -8.19 13.23 -15.29
C GLY A 658 -7.08 12.66 -14.41
N THR A 659 -6.42 13.48 -13.56
CA THR A 659 -5.35 12.98 -12.65
C THR A 659 -5.85 12.50 -11.28
N GLU A 660 -7.10 12.82 -10.92
CA GLU A 660 -7.77 12.36 -9.70
C GLU A 660 -9.27 12.11 -9.99
N ASP A 661 -9.86 11.12 -9.33
CA ASP A 661 -11.29 10.78 -9.46
C ASP A 661 -12.18 12.00 -9.21
N GLY A 662 -13.02 12.34 -10.19
CA GLY A 662 -13.97 13.46 -10.11
C GLY A 662 -13.45 14.82 -10.55
N VAL A 663 -12.17 14.96 -10.96
CA VAL A 663 -11.62 16.22 -11.47
C VAL A 663 -11.74 16.25 -13.00
N THR A 664 -12.79 16.91 -13.50
CA THR A 664 -13.07 17.06 -14.95
C THR A 664 -12.45 18.32 -15.55
N GLU A 665 -12.08 19.30 -14.73
CA GLU A 665 -11.46 20.56 -15.14
C GLU A 665 -10.24 20.88 -14.25
N PRO A 666 -9.23 21.61 -14.75
CA PRO A 666 -8.09 22.00 -13.92
C PRO A 666 -8.51 22.85 -12.73
N GLN A 667 -8.07 22.48 -11.52
CA GLN A 667 -8.43 23.17 -10.28
C GLN A 667 -7.19 23.72 -9.57
N ALA A 668 -7.29 24.95 -9.09
CA ALA A 668 -6.27 25.55 -8.24
C ALA A 668 -6.11 24.72 -6.96
N THR A 669 -4.87 24.42 -6.60
CA THR A 669 -4.51 23.66 -5.40
C THR A 669 -3.42 24.40 -4.66
N PHE A 670 -3.60 24.55 -3.36
CA PHE A 670 -2.65 25.20 -2.47
C PHE A 670 -2.16 24.18 -1.45
N SER A 671 -0.84 24.05 -1.33
CA SER A 671 -0.21 23.15 -0.37
C SER A 671 0.94 23.89 0.30
N SER A 672 0.70 24.44 1.48
CA SER A 672 1.66 25.27 2.20
C SER A 672 3.06 24.70 2.31
N CYS A 673 4.04 25.57 2.12
CA CYS A 673 5.47 25.25 2.05
C CYS A 673 5.80 24.19 0.99
N PHE A 674 4.91 23.99 0.01
CA PHE A 674 4.88 22.85 -0.89
C PHE A 674 4.86 21.49 -0.18
N ALA A 675 4.53 21.46 1.12
CA ALA A 675 4.73 20.32 2.01
C ALA A 675 3.58 20.10 3.00
N GLN A 676 2.43 20.75 2.82
CA GLN A 676 1.34 20.81 3.80
C GLN A 676 1.03 19.50 4.54
N PRO A 677 0.94 18.32 3.88
CA PRO A 677 0.63 17.07 4.59
C PRO A 677 1.70 16.60 5.59
N PHE A 678 2.91 17.15 5.50
CA PHE A 678 4.10 16.73 6.25
C PHE A 678 4.51 17.74 7.32
N LEU A 679 4.04 19.00 7.22
CA LEU A 679 4.36 20.04 8.19
C LEU A 679 3.87 19.65 9.59
N ALA A 680 4.77 19.72 10.56
CA ALA A 680 4.44 19.52 11.97
C ALA A 680 4.11 20.85 12.68
N LEU A 681 4.74 21.95 12.27
CA LEU A 681 4.63 23.29 12.87
C LEU A 681 3.82 24.22 11.97
N HIS A 682 3.52 25.42 12.48
CA HIS A 682 2.81 26.43 11.71
C HIS A 682 3.65 26.86 10.47
N PRO A 683 3.06 27.01 9.26
CA PRO A 683 3.80 27.34 8.04
C PRO A 683 4.71 28.58 8.14
N MET A 684 4.30 29.58 8.93
CA MET A 684 5.11 30.78 9.15
C MET A 684 6.46 30.50 9.83
N ARG A 685 6.58 29.43 10.63
CA ARG A 685 7.86 29.04 11.25
C ARG A 685 8.90 28.71 10.18
N TYR A 686 8.54 27.87 9.21
CA TYR A 686 9.43 27.48 8.11
C TYR A 686 9.69 28.65 7.15
N ALA A 687 8.69 29.47 6.88
CA ALA A 687 8.84 30.63 6.01
C ALA A 687 9.82 31.66 6.59
N LYS A 688 9.77 31.91 7.91
CA LYS A 688 10.72 32.81 8.60
C LYS A 688 12.14 32.26 8.51
N MET A 689 12.34 30.98 8.81
CA MET A 689 13.64 30.32 8.68
C MET A 689 14.18 30.38 7.24
N LEU A 690 13.32 30.21 6.23
CA LEU A 690 13.71 30.34 4.82
C LEU A 690 14.14 31.79 4.49
N ALA A 691 13.40 32.78 4.96
CA ALA A 691 13.73 34.20 4.77
C ALA A 691 15.06 34.58 5.44
N ASP A 692 15.31 34.07 6.65
CA ASP A 692 16.57 34.26 7.37
C ASP A 692 17.73 33.68 6.55
N LYS A 693 17.58 32.45 6.03
CA LYS A 693 18.59 31.80 5.18
C LYS A 693 18.83 32.52 3.85
N ILE A 694 17.78 33.00 3.20
CA ILE A 694 17.91 33.80 1.97
C ILE A 694 18.71 35.07 2.24
N SER A 695 18.42 35.75 3.34
CA SER A 695 19.06 37.01 3.72
C SER A 695 20.51 36.80 4.15
N GLU A 696 20.79 35.77 4.97
CA GLU A 696 22.12 35.39 5.44
C GLU A 696 23.08 35.10 4.28
N HIS A 697 22.59 34.40 3.25
CA HIS A 697 23.42 33.89 2.16
C HIS A 697 23.25 34.66 0.84
N ASN A 698 22.50 35.77 0.82
CA ASN A 698 22.21 36.58 -0.37
C ASN A 698 21.68 35.76 -1.56
N ALA A 699 20.81 34.79 -1.26
CA ALA A 699 20.27 33.88 -2.27
C ALA A 699 19.18 34.56 -3.12
N ASN A 700 19.05 34.18 -4.38
CA ASN A 700 17.96 34.66 -5.24
C ASN A 700 16.77 33.70 -5.20
N ALA A 701 15.56 34.23 -5.06
CA ALA A 701 14.32 33.45 -5.09
C ALA A 701 13.53 33.71 -6.38
N TRP A 702 12.95 32.64 -6.90
CA TRP A 702 12.34 32.60 -8.22
C TRP A 702 10.98 31.89 -8.17
N LEU A 703 9.97 32.41 -8.87
CA LEU A 703 8.72 31.70 -9.15
C LEU A 703 8.75 31.25 -10.62
N LEU A 704 8.81 29.94 -10.86
CA LEU A 704 8.92 29.36 -12.19
C LEU A 704 7.63 28.61 -12.55
N ASN A 705 6.93 29.09 -13.57
CA ASN A 705 5.70 28.46 -14.07
C ASN A 705 6.04 27.38 -15.12
N THR A 706 5.75 26.13 -14.77
CA THR A 706 5.90 24.92 -15.61
C THR A 706 4.56 24.45 -16.18
N GLY A 707 3.49 25.22 -15.94
CA GLY A 707 2.14 24.99 -16.39
C GLY A 707 1.89 25.57 -17.78
N TRP A 708 0.75 26.24 -17.96
CA TRP A 708 0.27 26.74 -19.25
C TRP A 708 0.70 28.18 -19.49
N VAL A 709 0.73 28.57 -20.77
CA VAL A 709 1.01 29.92 -21.26
C VAL A 709 0.08 30.24 -22.43
N GLY A 710 -0.19 31.54 -22.63
CA GLY A 710 -1.00 32.07 -23.73
C GLY A 710 -2.52 31.92 -23.57
N ALA A 711 -3.00 30.86 -22.93
CA ALA A 711 -4.39 30.72 -22.50
C ALA A 711 -4.49 29.68 -21.38
N GLY A 712 -5.68 29.53 -20.79
CA GLY A 712 -5.93 28.46 -19.82
C GLY A 712 -5.93 27.08 -20.49
N ALA A 713 -5.61 26.04 -19.72
CA ALA A 713 -5.55 24.66 -20.19
C ALA A 713 -6.87 24.17 -20.82
N SER A 714 -8.01 24.62 -20.29
CA SER A 714 -9.35 24.32 -20.85
C SER A 714 -9.78 25.22 -22.02
N THR A 715 -9.01 26.27 -22.32
CA THR A 715 -9.34 27.28 -23.35
C THR A 715 -8.29 27.33 -24.47
N GLY A 716 -7.61 26.22 -24.73
CA GLY A 716 -6.66 26.08 -25.84
C GLY A 716 -5.23 26.52 -25.52
N GLY A 717 -4.91 26.78 -24.25
CA GLY A 717 -3.56 27.06 -23.81
C GLY A 717 -2.60 25.90 -24.07
N LYS A 718 -1.32 26.21 -24.20
CA LYS A 718 -0.27 25.19 -24.33
C LYS A 718 0.60 25.18 -23.10
N ARG A 719 1.05 24.00 -22.68
CA ARG A 719 2.04 23.87 -21.61
C ARG A 719 3.33 24.58 -22.04
N CYS A 720 3.98 25.27 -21.11
CA CYS A 720 5.25 25.94 -21.34
C CYS A 720 6.26 24.90 -21.87
N PRO A 721 6.81 25.10 -23.08
CA PRO A 721 7.74 24.14 -23.66
C PRO A 721 8.95 23.93 -22.75
N LEU A 722 9.28 22.65 -22.47
CA LEU A 722 10.40 22.29 -21.59
C LEU A 722 11.73 22.92 -22.01
N LYS A 723 11.95 23.11 -23.33
CA LYS A 723 13.13 23.81 -23.86
C LYS A 723 13.29 25.23 -23.29
N TYR A 724 12.19 25.96 -23.10
CA TYR A 724 12.20 27.31 -22.54
C TYR A 724 12.38 27.29 -21.04
N THR A 725 11.74 26.34 -20.34
CA THR A 725 11.97 26.14 -18.89
C THR A 725 13.45 25.83 -18.60
N ARG A 726 14.09 24.97 -19.40
CA ARG A 726 15.53 24.68 -19.27
C ARG A 726 16.41 25.90 -19.60
N ALA A 727 16.07 26.67 -20.65
CA ALA A 727 16.79 27.91 -20.97
C ALA A 727 16.71 28.95 -19.84
N ILE A 728 15.55 29.09 -19.20
CA ILE A 728 15.36 29.95 -18.01
C ILE A 728 16.25 29.46 -16.86
N LEU A 729 16.30 28.15 -16.59
CA LEU A 729 17.18 27.59 -15.56
C LEU A 729 18.66 27.81 -15.86
N ASP A 730 19.09 27.61 -17.11
CA ASP A 730 20.45 27.92 -17.54
C ASP A 730 20.79 29.40 -17.26
N ALA A 731 19.87 30.32 -17.53
CA ALA A 731 20.04 31.76 -17.26
C ALA A 731 20.04 32.12 -15.76
N ILE A 732 19.31 31.36 -14.92
CA ILE A 732 19.37 31.46 -13.46
C ILE A 732 20.74 31.00 -12.96
N HIS A 733 21.21 29.84 -13.40
CA HIS A 733 22.49 29.26 -12.98
C HIS A 733 23.69 30.05 -13.50
N SER A 734 23.62 30.67 -14.69
CA SER A 734 24.68 31.55 -15.19
C SER A 734 24.76 32.89 -14.47
N GLY A 735 23.69 33.27 -13.74
CA GLY A 735 23.55 34.55 -13.06
C GLY A 735 23.16 35.70 -13.99
N GLU A 736 22.92 35.44 -15.28
CA GLU A 736 22.44 36.44 -16.23
C GLU A 736 21.07 36.97 -15.83
N LEU A 737 20.16 36.08 -15.42
CA LEU A 737 18.81 36.49 -15.05
C LEU A 737 18.82 37.38 -13.81
N ALA A 738 19.70 37.12 -12.84
CA ALA A 738 19.83 37.95 -11.63
C ALA A 738 20.19 39.42 -11.92
N LYS A 739 20.80 39.70 -13.09
CA LYS A 739 21.23 41.02 -13.56
C LYS A 739 20.34 41.62 -14.65
N ALA A 740 19.26 40.92 -15.03
CA ALA A 740 18.37 41.37 -16.08
C ALA A 740 17.57 42.63 -15.69
N GLU A 741 17.01 43.32 -16.69
CA GLU A 741 16.00 44.34 -16.44
C GLU A 741 14.63 43.71 -16.21
N TYR A 742 13.88 44.23 -15.24
CA TYR A 742 12.58 43.73 -14.85
C TYR A 742 11.46 44.75 -15.09
N GLU A 743 10.27 44.25 -15.38
CA GLU A 743 9.01 45.00 -15.35
C GLU A 743 8.09 44.44 -14.26
N ILE A 744 7.27 45.30 -13.65
CA ILE A 744 6.32 44.88 -12.62
C ILE A 744 5.06 44.34 -13.29
N TYR A 745 4.73 43.10 -12.98
CA TYR A 745 3.50 42.44 -13.37
C TYR A 745 2.38 42.79 -12.36
N PRO A 746 1.33 43.55 -12.77
CA PRO A 746 0.30 44.05 -11.85
C PRO A 746 -0.51 42.95 -11.16
N ILE A 747 -1.30 43.33 -10.14
CA ILE A 747 -2.08 42.45 -9.24
C ILE A 747 -1.18 41.62 -8.34
N PHE A 748 -0.29 40.78 -8.88
CA PHE A 748 0.64 39.99 -8.07
C PHE A 748 1.93 40.74 -7.71
N ASN A 749 2.17 41.91 -8.31
CA ASN A 749 3.36 42.72 -8.10
C ASN A 749 4.68 41.96 -8.35
N LEU A 750 4.66 40.99 -9.28
CA LEU A 750 5.82 40.13 -9.57
C LEU A 750 6.83 40.85 -10.46
N SER A 751 8.12 40.66 -10.21
CA SER A 751 9.18 41.17 -11.08
C SER A 751 9.42 40.19 -12.23
N VAL A 752 9.01 40.55 -13.45
CA VAL A 752 9.15 39.73 -14.67
C VAL A 752 10.31 40.24 -15.51
N PRO A 753 11.26 39.39 -15.95
CA PRO A 753 12.37 39.85 -16.77
C PRO A 753 11.87 40.28 -18.15
N LYS A 754 12.43 41.37 -18.67
CA LYS A 754 12.08 41.85 -20.02
C LYS A 754 12.62 40.95 -21.12
N GLN A 755 13.76 40.29 -20.85
CA GLN A 755 14.46 39.41 -21.78
C GLN A 755 15.08 38.23 -21.03
N CYS A 756 15.16 37.08 -21.68
CA CYS A 756 15.85 35.90 -21.18
C CYS A 756 16.50 35.17 -22.36
N PRO A 757 17.79 34.81 -22.30
CA PRO A 757 18.46 34.10 -23.39
C PRO A 757 17.68 32.87 -23.84
N ASN A 758 17.54 32.71 -25.17
CA ASN A 758 16.88 31.57 -25.82
C ASN A 758 15.39 31.38 -25.48
N VAL A 759 14.72 32.40 -24.92
CA VAL A 759 13.28 32.42 -24.66
C VAL A 759 12.69 33.64 -25.39
N PRO A 760 11.59 33.50 -26.16
CA PRO A 760 10.97 34.65 -26.83
C PRO A 760 10.45 35.69 -25.83
N ASP A 761 10.76 36.97 -26.04
CA ASP A 761 10.42 38.08 -25.13
C ASP A 761 8.90 38.20 -24.90
N GLU A 762 8.10 37.91 -25.94
CA GLU A 762 6.64 37.93 -25.87
C GLU A 762 6.05 36.86 -24.94
N LEU A 763 6.80 35.79 -24.65
CA LEU A 763 6.38 34.73 -23.75
C LEU A 763 6.56 35.10 -22.27
N LEU A 764 7.56 35.94 -21.96
CA LEU A 764 7.94 36.27 -20.58
C LEU A 764 6.84 37.02 -19.84
N ASN A 765 6.09 37.88 -20.54
CA ASN A 765 4.91 38.53 -20.01
C ASN A 765 3.65 37.89 -20.61
N PRO A 766 2.88 37.09 -19.84
CA PRO A 766 1.72 36.36 -20.35
C PRO A 766 0.69 37.25 -21.06
N LYS A 767 0.58 38.53 -20.67
CA LYS A 767 -0.32 39.51 -21.29
C LYS A 767 -0.01 39.71 -22.79
N LYS A 768 1.27 39.66 -23.18
CA LYS A 768 1.72 39.85 -24.56
C LYS A 768 1.42 38.64 -25.45
N SER A 769 1.44 37.44 -24.85
CA SER A 769 1.18 36.17 -25.54
C SER A 769 -0.27 35.66 -25.42
N TRP A 770 -1.19 36.43 -24.80
CA TRP A 770 -2.53 35.93 -24.51
C TRP A 770 -3.39 35.78 -25.77
N THR A 771 -3.86 34.56 -26.01
CA THR A 771 -4.76 34.18 -27.12
C THR A 771 -6.07 33.57 -26.62
N GLY A 772 -6.33 33.59 -25.31
CA GLY A 772 -7.53 33.03 -24.70
C GLY A 772 -8.79 33.83 -25.03
N THR A 773 -9.93 33.14 -25.06
CA THR A 773 -11.25 33.77 -25.28
C THR A 773 -11.73 34.58 -24.08
N ALA A 774 -11.32 34.19 -22.87
CA ALA A 774 -11.57 34.94 -21.64
C ALA A 774 -10.64 36.16 -21.53
N SER A 775 -11.12 37.21 -20.86
CA SER A 775 -10.30 38.38 -20.53
C SER A 775 -9.12 37.96 -19.64
N PHE A 776 -7.91 38.27 -20.08
CA PHE A 776 -6.68 38.02 -19.32
C PHE A 776 -6.76 38.65 -17.92
N GLU A 777 -7.19 39.92 -17.83
CA GLU A 777 -7.23 40.67 -16.57
C GLU A 777 -8.22 40.06 -15.58
N ASP A 778 -9.34 39.52 -16.06
CA ASP A 778 -10.32 38.84 -15.21
C ASP A 778 -9.77 37.52 -14.68
N GLU A 779 -9.04 36.76 -15.49
CA GLU A 779 -8.41 35.51 -15.05
C GLU A 779 -7.30 35.75 -14.02
N VAL A 780 -6.51 36.81 -14.18
CA VAL A 780 -5.51 37.24 -13.19
C VAL A 780 -6.18 37.62 -11.87
N LYS A 781 -7.26 38.41 -11.89
CA LYS A 781 -8.03 38.78 -10.69
C LYS A 781 -8.64 37.57 -10.00
N LYS A 782 -9.24 36.64 -10.76
CA LYS A 782 -9.78 35.38 -10.21
C LYS A 782 -8.70 34.58 -9.50
N LEU A 783 -7.53 34.42 -10.10
CA LEU A 783 -6.43 33.71 -9.45
C LEU A 783 -5.96 34.46 -8.19
N GLY A 784 -5.82 35.79 -8.27
CA GLY A 784 -5.43 36.62 -7.12
C GLY A 784 -6.41 36.47 -5.94
N SER A 785 -7.72 36.41 -6.20
CA SER A 785 -8.73 36.19 -5.16
C SER A 785 -8.56 34.84 -4.46
N LEU A 786 -8.25 33.78 -5.22
CA LEU A 786 -7.99 32.44 -4.66
C LEU A 786 -6.76 32.43 -3.76
N PHE A 787 -5.70 33.17 -4.13
CA PHE A 787 -4.53 33.34 -3.28
C PHE A 787 -4.88 34.07 -1.97
N LYS A 788 -5.64 35.17 -2.02
CA LYS A 788 -6.06 35.91 -0.80
C LYS A 788 -6.93 35.04 0.11
N GLU A 789 -7.91 34.33 -0.46
CA GLU A 789 -8.78 33.41 0.29
C GLU A 789 -7.99 32.29 0.96
N ASN A 790 -7.05 31.68 0.22
CA ASN A 790 -6.22 30.63 0.78
C ASN A 790 -5.30 31.14 1.90
N PHE A 791 -4.68 32.31 1.72
CA PHE A 791 -3.70 32.84 2.66
C PHE A 791 -4.32 33.26 4.01
N ALA A 792 -5.62 33.58 4.04
CA ALA A 792 -6.33 33.94 5.27
C ALA A 792 -6.17 32.89 6.40
N LYS A 793 -5.97 31.61 6.05
CA LYS A 793 -5.77 30.49 6.97
C LYS A 793 -4.49 30.59 7.83
N TYR A 794 -3.52 31.41 7.42
CA TYR A 794 -2.20 31.55 8.05
C TYR A 794 -1.97 32.95 8.62
N SER A 795 -3.00 33.80 8.57
CA SER A 795 -2.90 35.24 8.87
C SER A 795 -2.71 35.56 10.35
N ASP A 796 -2.99 34.62 11.24
CA ASP A 796 -2.83 34.72 12.68
C ASP A 796 -1.36 34.84 13.12
N GLU A 797 -0.42 34.26 12.37
CA GLU A 797 1.03 34.40 12.63
C GLU A 797 1.82 35.13 11.52
N ALA A 798 1.17 35.49 10.41
CA ALA A 798 1.80 36.19 9.30
C ALA A 798 2.05 37.66 9.64
N THR A 799 3.20 38.20 9.21
CA THR A 799 3.49 39.64 9.39
C THR A 799 2.71 40.48 8.37
N HIS A 800 2.55 41.77 8.66
CA HIS A 800 1.84 42.68 7.77
C HIS A 800 2.50 42.77 6.39
N GLU A 801 3.83 42.72 6.34
CA GLU A 801 4.63 42.78 5.11
C GLU A 801 4.40 41.55 4.23
N VAL A 802 4.32 40.36 4.83
CA VAL A 802 4.05 39.12 4.08
C VAL A 802 2.63 39.13 3.53
N ILE A 803 1.65 39.61 4.31
CA ILE A 803 0.26 39.75 3.82
C ILE A 803 0.20 40.75 2.65
N LYS A 804 0.92 41.87 2.75
CA LYS A 804 0.98 42.90 1.71
C LYS A 804 1.73 42.45 0.45
N ALA A 805 2.62 41.47 0.56
CA ALA A 805 3.33 40.88 -0.59
C ALA A 805 2.42 39.97 -1.46
N GLY A 806 1.21 39.66 -0.99
CA GLY A 806 0.22 38.94 -1.77
C GLY A 806 -0.46 39.79 -2.86
N PRO A 807 -1.35 39.18 -3.67
CA PRO A 807 -1.99 39.88 -4.76
C PRO A 807 -3.01 40.93 -4.28
N GLU A 808 -3.02 42.08 -4.97
CA GLU A 808 -3.93 43.21 -4.78
C GLU A 808 -5.07 43.13 -5.80
N VAL A 809 -6.15 42.44 -5.41
CA VAL A 809 -7.40 42.28 -6.18
C VAL A 809 -8.48 43.22 -5.70
#